data_AF-A0A427XX38-F1
#
_entry.id   AF-A0A427XX38-F1
#
_cell.length_a   1.000
_cell.length_b   1.000
_cell.length_c   1.000
_cell.angle_alpha   90.00
_cell.angle_beta   90.00
_cell.angle_gamma   90.00
#
_symmetry.space_group_name_H-M   'P 1'
#
loop_
_entity.id
_entity.type
_entity.pdbx_description
1 polymer ?
#
loop_
_entity_poly.entity_id
_entity_poly.type
_entity_poly.pdbx_seq_one_letter_code
_entity_poly.pdbx_strand_id
1 'polypeptide(L)'
;MTVTKRVVRVALLLCDNPVADKFGPTYYEIYKRWLTEALGAYPDAAVAANTELIVEPYNVVDKLEFPALRRFVPGSADGYDVLMLTGSKHTAHDPESTFAPTLIKFVREIATQPQTQHIKVIGVCFGHQIISLALGGKCVRGDNGWEVGVYGATPTPEGRYWWSDSVCQNGQEKIYTEQMHKDNVPETPPGCQLLLSTPRYPIHSFVKLHPDSTPENPLARVLTIQGHPEFTPGIVTEMVNVRSSQGIFDDETTVEARRRLPGKDGQGGEGVGRVGSAIWRVMLQDLPANQYNVKDESRYAHMNKLLERGGAWTNDEYSSAAAKESLRKTAKILVIGAGGLGCEILQNLALTGFSDIHVIDMDTIDISNLNRQFLFRETDVGKSKAMVAADFIMKRVPGIKVTPHHSKIQDHPISFYMQFDIVIAGLDSISARRWINATLVSMVDMENEKSLKPLIDGGTEGFKGQARVILPTVTSCYECSIDMLTPPTAFPICTIANTPRLPEHCIEWASVLEWPRVWKEKKLDTDDPDHIEWLYNIASKRANEFNIEGVTWALTQGVVKNIIPAIASTNAIIAASCCNEALKIATSCAPYLDNYMMYVGNDSLYTFTFQHEQRPECPVCGGESITAEVGRDWTLERLVEWIGLRQDLQIKRPSLAYSDARPLFFQAPPQLYEATKPNLEKTLPELLEEGEEIVVTDPNLPFSLTVAVKYT
;
A
#
# COMPACT_ATOMS: atom_id res chain seq x y z
N MET A 1 11.54 28.53 -27.70
CA MET A 1 11.61 27.38 -26.78
C MET A 1 12.27 27.88 -25.50
N THR A 2 11.52 28.00 -24.41
CA THR A 2 12.07 28.32 -23.08
C THR A 2 12.97 27.17 -22.66
N VAL A 3 14.28 27.41 -22.59
CA VAL A 3 15.24 26.44 -22.04
C VAL A 3 14.90 26.30 -20.56
N THR A 4 14.38 25.14 -20.16
CA THR A 4 14.14 24.81 -18.75
C THR A 4 15.49 24.74 -18.03
N LYS A 5 15.71 25.64 -17.07
CA LYS A 5 16.92 25.63 -16.22
C LYS A 5 16.96 24.35 -15.38
N ARG A 6 18.17 23.85 -15.10
CA ARG A 6 18.38 22.75 -14.15
C ARG A 6 18.15 23.29 -12.74
N VAL A 7 17.24 22.69 -11.99
CA VAL A 7 16.99 23.08 -10.60
C VAL A 7 17.83 22.20 -9.68
N VAL A 8 18.53 22.81 -8.72
CA VAL A 8 19.22 22.13 -7.62
C VAL A 8 18.56 22.54 -6.31
N ARG A 9 17.90 21.58 -5.65
CA ARG A 9 17.20 21.79 -4.38
C ARG A 9 18.03 21.32 -3.19
N VAL A 10 18.29 22.23 -2.27
CA VAL A 10 19.08 22.02 -1.05
C VAL A 10 18.19 22.08 0.18
N ALA A 11 18.14 20.99 0.94
CA ALA A 11 17.66 20.98 2.31
C ALA A 11 18.80 21.43 3.24
N LEU A 12 18.69 22.62 3.82
CA LEU A 12 19.71 23.21 4.68
C LEU A 12 19.35 23.02 6.16
N LEU A 13 20.07 22.15 6.86
CA LEU A 13 19.93 21.95 8.31
C LEU A 13 20.73 23.02 9.07
N LEU A 14 20.03 23.99 9.63
CA LEU A 14 20.60 25.06 10.43
C LEU A 14 20.95 24.53 11.83
N CYS A 15 22.24 24.28 12.05
CA CYS A 15 22.78 23.71 13.28
C CYS A 15 23.19 24.78 14.32
N ASP A 16 22.92 26.05 14.05
CA ASP A 16 23.09 27.20 14.96
C ASP A 16 22.38 28.43 14.37
N ASN A 17 22.30 29.50 15.15
CA ASN A 17 21.94 30.83 14.68
C ASN A 17 22.94 31.88 15.23
N PRO A 18 24.20 31.89 14.74
CA PRO A 18 25.30 32.51 15.46
C PRO A 18 25.49 34.02 15.25
N VAL A 19 24.78 34.68 14.33
CA VAL A 19 25.10 36.06 13.93
C VAL A 19 23.92 37.00 14.16
N ALA A 20 23.99 37.76 15.25
CA ALA A 20 23.13 38.92 15.49
C ALA A 20 23.70 40.16 14.77
N ASP A 21 22.82 40.83 14.01
CA ASP A 21 22.78 42.25 13.66
C ASP A 21 23.86 42.94 12.79
N LYS A 22 25.04 42.37 12.49
CA LYS A 22 26.08 43.11 11.71
C LYS A 22 26.43 42.63 10.29
N PHE A 23 26.24 41.35 9.92
CA PHE A 23 26.78 40.79 8.65
C PHE A 23 25.73 40.10 7.74
N GLY A 24 24.46 40.16 8.13
CA GLY A 24 23.30 39.56 7.46
C GLY A 24 22.21 39.22 8.50
N PRO A 25 20.91 39.13 8.14
CA PRO A 25 19.85 38.99 9.14
C PRO A 25 19.76 37.57 9.75
N THR A 26 20.25 36.51 9.08
CA THR A 26 20.25 35.12 9.60
C THR A 26 21.37 34.26 8.98
N TYR A 27 21.70 33.13 9.61
CA TYR A 27 22.69 32.17 9.07
C TYR A 27 22.22 31.52 7.75
N TYR A 28 20.91 31.38 7.55
CA TYR A 28 20.32 30.96 6.27
C TYR A 28 20.73 31.88 5.12
N GLU A 29 20.65 33.21 5.31
CA GLU A 29 21.02 34.18 4.28
C GLU A 29 22.52 34.14 3.96
N ILE A 30 23.38 33.83 4.95
CA ILE A 30 24.82 33.65 4.73
C ILE A 30 25.07 32.47 3.78
N TYR A 31 24.48 31.30 4.06
CA TYR A 31 24.63 30.12 3.19
C TYR A 31 24.01 30.33 1.81
N LYS A 32 22.83 30.94 1.74
CA LYS A 32 22.16 31.22 0.46
C LYS A 32 22.99 32.17 -0.40
N ARG A 33 23.52 33.25 0.19
CA ARG A 33 24.42 34.19 -0.50
C ARG A 33 25.69 33.48 -0.96
N TRP A 34 26.36 32.75 -0.07
CA TRP A 34 27.57 32.02 -0.40
C TRP A 34 27.38 31.03 -1.54
N LEU A 35 26.34 30.19 -1.51
CA LEU A 35 26.06 29.24 -2.60
C LEU A 35 25.74 29.96 -3.92
N THR A 36 25.06 31.10 -3.87
CA THR A 36 24.74 31.91 -5.06
C THR A 36 26.00 32.55 -5.64
N GLU A 37 26.85 33.14 -4.80
CA GLU A 37 28.14 33.74 -5.22
C GLU A 37 29.09 32.67 -5.77
N ALA A 38 29.17 31.50 -5.12
CA ALA A 38 29.96 30.38 -5.59
C ALA A 38 29.46 29.82 -6.92
N LEU A 39 28.13 29.84 -7.18
CA LEU A 39 27.58 29.47 -8.49
C LEU A 39 27.99 30.47 -9.56
N GLY A 40 27.95 31.77 -9.23
CA GLY A 40 28.38 32.84 -10.12
C GLY A 40 29.88 32.79 -10.44
N ALA A 41 30.69 32.28 -9.51
CA ALA A 41 32.13 32.06 -9.66
C ALA A 41 32.49 30.68 -10.28
N TYR A 42 31.49 29.82 -10.57
CA TYR A 42 31.74 28.49 -11.10
C TYR A 42 32.41 28.56 -12.48
N PRO A 43 33.46 27.75 -12.77
CA PRO A 43 34.27 27.91 -13.99
C PRO A 43 33.51 27.79 -15.32
N ASP A 44 32.44 27.00 -15.36
CA ASP A 44 31.57 26.88 -16.53
C ASP A 44 30.39 27.86 -16.46
N ALA A 45 30.55 29.01 -17.12
CA ALA A 45 29.55 30.07 -17.14
C ALA A 45 28.21 29.65 -17.77
N ALA A 46 28.22 28.69 -18.70
CA ALA A 46 26.98 28.20 -19.32
C ALA A 46 26.20 27.32 -18.35
N VAL A 47 26.89 26.46 -17.58
CA VAL A 47 26.27 25.68 -16.50
C VAL A 47 25.73 26.60 -15.40
N ALA A 48 26.52 27.59 -14.98
CA ALA A 48 26.10 28.56 -13.96
C ALA A 48 24.84 29.33 -14.36
N ALA A 49 24.78 29.86 -15.59
CA ALA A 49 23.62 30.62 -16.08
C ALA A 49 22.34 29.78 -16.22
N ASN A 50 22.49 28.48 -16.48
CA ASN A 50 21.39 27.52 -16.68
C ASN A 50 21.03 26.70 -15.44
N THR A 51 21.61 27.01 -14.28
CA THR A 51 21.29 26.37 -13.01
C THR A 51 20.48 27.31 -12.12
N GLU A 52 19.43 26.79 -11.50
CA GLU A 52 18.60 27.48 -10.51
C GLU A 52 18.82 26.82 -9.14
N LEU A 53 19.13 27.61 -8.12
CA LEU A 53 19.32 27.16 -6.75
C LEU A 53 18.06 27.41 -5.93
N ILE A 54 17.54 26.36 -5.29
CA ILE A 54 16.48 26.46 -4.28
C ILE A 54 17.04 25.98 -2.95
N VAL A 55 17.00 26.82 -1.92
CA VAL A 55 17.47 26.48 -0.56
C VAL A 55 16.34 26.60 0.43
N GLU A 56 16.01 25.50 1.11
CA GLU A 56 14.97 25.44 2.13
C GLU A 56 15.60 25.20 3.51
N PRO A 57 15.44 26.13 4.48
CA PRO A 57 16.04 26.02 5.80
C PRO A 57 15.21 25.18 6.77
N TYR A 58 15.90 24.46 7.66
CA TYR A 58 15.31 23.66 8.73
C TYR A 58 16.07 23.92 10.05
N ASN A 59 15.40 24.48 11.06
CA ASN A 59 16.02 24.72 12.36
C ASN A 59 16.01 23.44 13.21
N VAL A 60 17.14 22.73 13.21
CA VAL A 60 17.29 21.44 13.89
C VAL A 60 17.70 21.58 15.36
N VAL A 61 18.01 22.78 15.84
CA VAL A 61 18.46 23.04 17.21
C VAL A 61 17.30 23.48 18.09
N ASP A 62 16.67 24.61 17.75
CA ASP A 62 15.65 25.24 18.59
C ASP A 62 14.27 24.64 18.34
N LYS A 63 13.99 24.22 17.10
CA LYS A 63 12.66 23.72 16.68
C LYS A 63 12.59 22.21 16.47
N LEU A 64 13.74 21.53 16.43
CA LEU A 64 13.84 20.12 16.02
C LEU A 64 13.08 19.85 14.70
N GLU A 65 13.17 20.81 13.78
CA GLU A 65 12.45 20.78 12.51
C GLU A 65 13.31 20.06 11.47
N PHE A 66 12.77 19.00 10.85
CA PHE A 66 13.47 18.21 9.85
C PHE A 66 12.65 18.10 8.56
N PRO A 67 13.29 18.05 7.39
CA PRO A 67 12.61 17.83 6.12
C PRO A 67 11.93 16.45 6.08
N ALA A 68 10.75 16.39 5.47
CA ALA A 68 10.00 15.14 5.34
C ALA A 68 10.77 14.10 4.51
N LEU A 69 10.94 12.89 5.04
CA LEU A 69 11.73 11.82 4.40
C LEU A 69 11.29 11.47 2.98
N ARG A 70 9.99 11.61 2.67
CA ARG A 70 9.44 11.42 1.31
C ARG A 70 10.13 12.26 0.23
N ARG A 71 10.68 13.43 0.61
CA ARG A 71 11.36 14.36 -0.32
C ARG A 71 12.79 13.94 -0.65
N PHE A 72 13.32 12.90 -0.02
CA PHE A 72 14.65 12.33 -0.29
C PHE A 72 14.58 11.01 -1.08
N VAL A 73 13.42 10.69 -1.63
CA VAL A 73 13.16 9.46 -2.40
C VAL A 73 13.09 9.82 -3.90
N PRO A 74 13.59 8.97 -4.81
CA PRO A 74 13.55 9.25 -6.24
C PRO A 74 12.12 9.47 -6.74
N GLY A 75 11.94 10.41 -7.67
CA GLY A 75 10.64 10.67 -8.30
C GLY A 75 9.71 11.61 -7.54
N SER A 76 10.09 12.14 -6.37
CA SER A 76 9.31 13.20 -5.70
C SER A 76 9.34 14.49 -6.52
N ALA A 77 8.17 15.03 -6.88
CA ALA A 77 8.07 16.27 -7.67
C ALA A 77 8.74 17.48 -6.98
N ASP A 78 8.68 17.51 -5.65
CA ASP A 78 9.31 18.49 -4.75
C ASP A 78 10.60 17.93 -4.08
N GLY A 79 11.22 16.91 -4.65
CA GLY A 79 12.38 16.21 -4.08
C GLY A 79 13.62 17.09 -3.96
N TYR A 80 14.46 16.78 -2.97
CA TYR A 80 15.77 17.40 -2.76
C TYR A 80 16.86 16.70 -3.55
N ASP A 81 17.92 17.43 -3.90
CA ASP A 81 19.13 16.91 -4.52
C ASP A 81 20.27 16.82 -3.50
N VAL A 82 20.24 17.70 -2.49
CA VAL A 82 21.34 17.89 -1.54
C VAL A 82 20.78 18.06 -0.13
N LEU A 83 21.39 17.35 0.82
CA LEU A 83 21.27 17.63 2.26
C LEU A 83 22.54 18.36 2.71
N MET A 84 22.42 19.59 3.19
CA MET A 84 23.56 20.39 3.65
C MET A 84 23.43 20.73 5.14
N LEU A 85 24.51 20.57 5.89
CA LEU A 85 24.58 20.88 7.32
C LEU A 85 25.50 22.07 7.56
N THR A 86 25.00 23.05 8.32
CA THR A 86 25.78 24.24 8.66
C THR A 86 26.81 23.98 9.76
N GLY A 87 27.71 24.93 9.96
CA GLY A 87 28.52 25.02 11.18
C GLY A 87 27.69 25.29 12.44
N SER A 88 28.35 25.25 13.59
CA SER A 88 27.72 25.52 14.88
C SER A 88 28.72 25.90 15.97
N LYS A 89 28.28 26.68 16.96
CA LYS A 89 28.98 26.89 18.23
C LYS A 89 28.89 25.69 19.18
N HIS A 90 27.97 24.76 18.94
CA HIS A 90 27.75 23.58 19.78
C HIS A 90 28.85 22.52 19.57
N THR A 91 29.02 21.64 20.56
CA THR A 91 29.94 20.51 20.50
C THR A 91 29.19 19.24 20.06
N ALA A 92 29.64 18.60 18.99
CA ALA A 92 28.93 17.47 18.36
C ALA A 92 28.89 16.20 19.23
N HIS A 93 29.83 16.09 20.17
CA HIS A 93 29.99 14.93 21.07
C HIS A 93 29.61 15.27 22.52
N ASP A 94 28.83 16.33 22.73
CA ASP A 94 28.29 16.68 24.04
C ASP A 94 27.22 15.66 24.48
N PRO A 95 27.45 14.89 25.56
CA PRO A 95 26.49 13.88 26.01
C PRO A 95 25.17 14.50 26.49
N GLU A 96 25.16 15.78 26.87
CA GLU A 96 23.97 16.48 27.36
C GLU A 96 23.19 17.16 26.23
N SER A 97 23.61 17.01 24.97
CA SER A 97 22.92 17.61 23.83
C SER A 97 21.54 17.01 23.61
N THR A 98 20.51 17.87 23.60
CA THR A 98 19.11 17.47 23.37
C THR A 98 18.76 17.26 21.89
N PHE A 99 19.56 17.79 20.96
CA PHE A 99 19.28 17.74 19.52
C PHE A 99 20.28 16.89 18.72
N ALA A 100 21.55 16.80 19.16
CA ALA A 100 22.60 16.11 18.40
C ALA A 100 22.29 14.62 18.15
N PRO A 101 21.77 13.82 19.12
CA PRO A 101 21.41 12.42 18.85
C PRO A 101 20.36 12.27 17.74
N THR A 102 19.34 13.13 17.74
CA THR A 102 18.27 13.15 16.73
C THR A 102 18.82 13.56 15.37
N LEU A 103 19.67 14.59 15.32
CA LEU A 103 20.34 15.05 14.11
C LEU A 103 21.25 13.96 13.52
N ILE A 104 22.07 13.28 14.34
CA ILE A 104 22.94 12.18 13.91
C ILE A 104 22.10 11.04 13.34
N LYS A 105 20.98 10.69 13.98
CA LYS A 105 20.07 9.65 13.48
C LYS A 105 19.49 10.02 12.11
N PHE A 106 19.00 11.24 11.94
CA PHE A 106 18.45 11.73 10.68
C PHE A 106 19.50 11.73 9.56
N VAL A 107 20.70 12.25 9.84
CA VAL A 107 21.80 12.30 8.87
C VAL A 107 22.27 10.91 8.49
N ARG A 108 22.31 9.96 9.44
CA ARG A 108 22.62 8.56 9.17
C ARG A 108 21.60 7.96 8.22
N GLU A 109 20.31 8.22 8.44
CA GLU A 109 19.23 7.75 7.56
C GLU A 109 19.41 8.27 6.13
N ILE A 110 19.77 9.53 5.92
CA ILE A 110 19.99 10.04 4.56
C ILE A 110 21.34 9.58 3.98
N ALA A 111 22.42 9.54 4.77
CA ALA A 111 23.78 9.28 4.27
C ALA A 111 24.09 7.80 4.01
N THR A 112 23.33 6.87 4.60
CA THR A 112 23.65 5.44 4.56
C THR A 112 22.61 4.56 3.85
N GLN A 113 21.38 5.05 3.67
CA GLN A 113 20.30 4.23 3.14
C GLN A 113 20.35 4.11 1.60
N PRO A 114 20.00 2.94 1.02
CA PRO A 114 19.96 2.75 -0.42
C PRO A 114 19.00 3.70 -1.14
N GLN A 115 17.79 3.91 -0.60
CA GLN A 115 16.75 4.73 -1.23
C GLN A 115 17.14 6.21 -1.37
N THR A 116 18.06 6.69 -0.54
CA THR A 116 18.53 8.08 -0.59
C THR A 116 19.82 8.24 -1.38
N GLN A 117 20.39 7.18 -2.00
CA GLN A 117 21.73 7.18 -2.64
C GLN A 117 21.96 8.23 -3.75
N HIS A 118 20.91 8.86 -4.26
CA HIS A 118 20.95 9.99 -5.19
C HIS A 118 21.15 11.37 -4.52
N ILE A 119 20.86 11.52 -3.22
CA ILE A 119 20.98 12.76 -2.41
C ILE A 119 22.41 13.11 -1.93
N LYS A 120 23.09 14.11 -2.49
CA LYS A 120 24.44 14.47 -1.99
C LYS A 120 24.35 14.97 -0.54
N VAL A 121 25.26 14.52 0.33
CA VAL A 121 25.31 14.98 1.74
C VAL A 121 26.56 15.83 1.96
N ILE A 122 26.38 17.08 2.34
CA ILE A 122 27.46 18.05 2.50
C ILE A 122 27.51 18.60 3.93
N GLY A 123 28.67 18.56 4.57
CA GLY A 123 28.84 19.05 5.94
C GLY A 123 29.95 20.07 6.07
N VAL A 124 29.64 21.18 6.74
CA VAL A 124 30.56 22.29 7.02
C VAL A 124 30.81 22.40 8.53
N CYS A 125 32.06 22.42 8.98
CA CYS A 125 32.46 22.53 10.39
C CYS A 125 31.72 21.53 11.31
N PHE A 126 30.74 21.97 12.08
CA PHE A 126 29.90 21.08 12.89
C PHE A 126 29.19 20.01 12.05
N GLY A 127 28.74 20.34 10.84
CA GLY A 127 28.20 19.39 9.88
C GLY A 127 29.19 18.28 9.49
N HIS A 128 30.49 18.60 9.34
CA HIS A 128 31.54 17.60 9.11
C HIS A 128 31.64 16.60 10.27
N GLN A 129 31.55 17.11 11.51
CA GLN A 129 31.62 16.31 12.73
C GLN A 129 30.39 15.41 12.89
N ILE A 130 29.19 15.94 12.66
CA ILE A 130 27.93 15.18 12.69
C ILE A 130 27.92 14.07 11.64
N ILE A 131 28.38 14.36 10.42
CA ILE A 131 28.47 13.35 9.36
C ILE A 131 29.47 12.25 9.73
N SER A 132 30.61 12.58 10.34
CA SER A 132 31.55 11.58 10.87
C SER A 132 30.83 10.62 11.84
N LEU A 133 30.13 11.15 12.84
CA LEU A 133 29.37 10.36 13.82
C LEU A 133 28.23 9.55 13.16
N ALA A 134 27.53 10.12 12.18
CA ALA A 134 26.47 9.46 11.45
C ALA A 134 26.98 8.24 10.65
N LEU A 135 28.19 8.34 10.09
CA LEU A 135 28.87 7.27 9.34
C LEU A 135 29.61 6.26 10.23
N GLY A 136 29.52 6.39 11.57
CA GLY A 136 30.17 5.49 12.52
C GLY A 136 31.62 5.86 12.84
N GLY A 137 32.07 7.05 12.44
CA GLY A 137 33.33 7.64 12.86
C GLY A 137 33.25 8.26 14.26
N LYS A 138 34.25 9.07 14.61
CA LYS A 138 34.39 9.74 15.90
C LYS A 138 34.48 11.25 15.72
N CYS A 139 34.10 11.99 16.76
CA CYS A 139 34.42 13.39 16.95
C CYS A 139 34.84 13.59 18.40
N VAL A 140 35.94 14.30 18.62
CA VAL A 140 36.51 14.54 19.95
C VAL A 140 36.97 15.99 20.07
N ARG A 141 37.07 16.48 21.30
CA ARG A 141 37.72 17.76 21.57
C ARG A 141 39.21 17.66 21.24
N GLY A 142 39.75 18.66 20.54
CA GLY A 142 41.15 18.70 20.17
C GLY A 142 42.05 19.26 21.28
N ASP A 143 43.19 18.61 21.49
CA ASP A 143 44.21 19.02 22.45
C ASP A 143 45.26 19.97 21.83
N ASN A 144 45.31 20.07 20.49
CA ASN A 144 46.30 20.86 19.74
C ASN A 144 45.93 22.34 19.56
N GLY A 145 45.02 22.87 20.39
CA GLY A 145 44.59 24.28 20.36
C GLY A 145 43.55 24.61 19.26
N TRP A 146 43.16 25.88 19.17
CA TRP A 146 42.11 26.34 18.25
C TRP A 146 42.63 26.64 16.84
N GLU A 147 41.98 26.15 15.78
CA GLU A 147 42.21 26.66 14.42
C GLU A 147 41.22 27.81 14.15
N VAL A 148 41.73 29.05 14.12
CA VAL A 148 40.94 30.28 13.94
C VAL A 148 41.57 31.21 12.91
N GLY A 149 40.77 31.73 11.99
CA GLY A 149 41.27 32.52 10.86
C GLY A 149 41.59 31.64 9.67
N VAL A 150 42.36 32.15 8.71
CA VAL A 150 42.61 31.40 7.48
C VAL A 150 43.74 30.40 7.68
N TYR A 151 43.44 29.11 7.52
CA TYR A 151 44.41 28.01 7.56
C TYR A 151 44.56 27.38 6.18
N GLY A 152 45.82 27.11 5.81
CA GLY A 152 46.14 26.33 4.62
C GLY A 152 46.18 24.85 4.94
N ALA A 153 45.17 24.11 4.50
CA ALA A 153 45.10 22.67 4.62
C ALA A 153 45.88 21.99 3.48
N THR A 154 46.59 20.91 3.81
CA THR A 154 47.37 20.12 2.86
C THR A 154 46.46 19.05 2.23
N PRO A 155 46.31 19.03 0.89
CA PRO A 155 45.53 18.03 0.19
C PRO A 155 46.30 16.73 -0.02
N THR A 156 45.60 15.61 0.12
CA THR A 156 46.03 14.29 -0.38
C THR A 156 45.98 14.27 -1.92
N PRO A 157 46.52 13.23 -2.60
CA PRO A 157 46.31 13.04 -4.04
C PRO A 157 44.81 13.10 -4.42
N GLU A 158 43.94 12.45 -3.65
CA GLU A 158 42.49 12.48 -3.78
C GLU A 158 41.94 13.88 -3.49
N GLY A 159 42.47 14.56 -2.46
CA GLY A 159 42.12 15.93 -2.11
C GLY A 159 42.41 16.93 -3.23
N ARG A 160 43.50 16.74 -3.98
CA ARG A 160 43.78 17.55 -5.17
C ARG A 160 42.69 17.35 -6.20
N TYR A 161 42.22 16.14 -6.46
CA TYR A 161 41.10 15.93 -7.37
C TYR A 161 39.85 16.68 -6.91
N TRP A 162 39.41 16.45 -5.67
CA TRP A 162 38.12 16.96 -5.19
C TRP A 162 38.08 18.46 -4.89
N TRP A 163 39.22 19.06 -4.57
CA TRP A 163 39.29 20.47 -4.19
C TRP A 163 40.13 21.32 -5.14
N SER A 164 40.65 20.79 -6.25
CA SER A 164 41.23 21.62 -7.33
C SER A 164 40.27 21.77 -8.50
N ASP A 165 40.30 22.96 -9.10
CA ASP A 165 39.84 23.12 -10.47
C ASP A 165 40.88 22.47 -11.40
N SER A 166 40.44 22.00 -12.57
CA SER A 166 41.26 21.40 -13.64
C SER A 166 42.41 22.29 -14.15
N VAL A 167 42.60 23.48 -13.55
CA VAL A 167 43.60 24.50 -13.86
C VAL A 167 44.69 24.61 -12.77
N CYS A 168 44.79 23.68 -11.82
CA CYS A 168 45.94 23.63 -10.89
C CYS A 168 47.16 22.93 -11.51
N GLN A 169 47.64 23.41 -12.66
CA GLN A 169 49.00 23.11 -13.16
C GLN A 169 50.06 24.05 -12.57
N ASN A 170 49.68 25.05 -11.76
CA ASN A 170 50.64 25.97 -11.13
C ASN A 170 50.57 25.93 -9.59
N GLY A 171 51.27 24.95 -9.01
CA GLY A 171 52.10 25.15 -7.81
C GLY A 171 51.49 25.51 -6.45
N GLN A 172 50.17 25.67 -6.29
CA GLN A 172 49.61 25.92 -4.96
C GLN A 172 49.33 24.63 -4.19
N GLU A 173 50.23 24.30 -3.26
CA GLU A 173 50.21 23.07 -2.45
C GLU A 173 49.12 23.02 -1.37
N LYS A 174 48.50 24.14 -0.99
CA LYS A 174 47.54 24.22 0.13
C LYS A 174 46.22 24.86 -0.27
N ILE A 175 45.16 24.49 0.45
CA ILE A 175 43.80 25.02 0.29
C ILE A 175 43.47 25.87 1.50
N TYR A 176 43.23 27.16 1.27
CA TYR A 176 43.02 28.12 2.35
C TYR A 176 41.54 28.30 2.63
N THR A 177 41.14 28.11 3.88
CA THR A 177 39.75 28.33 4.33
C THR A 177 39.73 28.97 5.71
N GLU A 178 38.72 29.78 5.96
CA GLU A 178 38.39 30.34 7.26
C GLU A 178 38.06 29.21 8.24
N GLN A 179 38.67 29.23 9.42
CA GLN A 179 38.48 28.23 10.47
C GLN A 179 37.89 28.85 11.73
N MET A 180 37.12 28.06 12.45
CA MET A 180 36.59 28.40 13.77
C MET A 180 36.28 27.12 14.58
N HIS A 181 37.30 26.28 14.84
CA HIS A 181 37.08 25.02 15.54
C HIS A 181 38.21 24.61 16.47
N LYS A 182 37.86 23.75 17.42
CA LYS A 182 38.77 23.03 18.31
C LYS A 182 38.45 21.54 18.32
N ASP A 183 37.17 21.20 18.23
CA ASP A 183 36.74 19.82 18.02
C ASP A 183 37.22 19.31 16.67
N ASN A 184 37.53 18.02 16.59
CA ASN A 184 38.10 17.41 15.41
C ASN A 184 37.59 15.97 15.22
N VAL A 185 37.73 15.50 13.98
CA VAL A 185 37.58 14.09 13.63
C VAL A 185 38.98 13.48 13.67
N PRO A 186 39.26 12.54 14.59
CA PRO A 186 40.63 12.04 14.79
C PRO A 186 41.06 11.03 13.70
N GLU A 187 40.10 10.35 13.08
CA GLU A 187 40.32 9.28 12.11
C GLU A 187 39.27 9.35 10.99
N THR A 188 39.66 8.98 9.77
CA THR A 188 38.74 8.96 8.63
C THR A 188 37.58 7.99 8.90
N PRO A 189 36.31 8.41 8.75
CA PRO A 189 35.18 7.52 8.98
C PRO A 189 35.17 6.29 8.04
N PRO A 190 34.50 5.18 8.43
CA PRO A 190 34.43 3.97 7.62
C PRO A 190 33.92 4.22 6.19
N GLY A 191 34.68 3.71 5.20
CA GLY A 191 34.34 3.84 3.78
C GLY A 191 34.55 5.25 3.19
N CYS A 192 35.22 6.15 3.92
CA CYS A 192 35.59 7.47 3.43
C CYS A 192 37.08 7.55 3.05
N GLN A 193 37.40 8.53 2.19
CA GLN A 193 38.76 8.87 1.79
C GLN A 193 39.12 10.25 2.35
N LEU A 194 40.33 10.37 2.91
CA LEU A 194 40.87 11.63 3.40
C LEU A 194 41.17 12.56 2.23
N LEU A 195 40.71 13.82 2.32
CA LEU A 195 40.98 14.84 1.31
C LEU A 195 41.95 15.91 1.80
N LEU A 196 41.72 16.47 2.99
CA LEU A 196 42.51 17.57 3.54
C LEU A 196 42.94 17.25 4.97
N SER A 197 44.13 17.71 5.35
CA SER A 197 44.65 17.67 6.72
C SER A 197 45.30 19.02 7.08
N THR A 198 45.36 19.34 8.37
CA THR A 198 46.13 20.49 8.88
C THR A 198 47.22 20.00 9.83
N PRO A 199 48.23 20.83 10.14
CA PRO A 199 49.25 20.44 11.12
C PRO A 199 48.69 20.11 12.51
N ARG A 200 47.51 20.64 12.88
CA ARG A 200 46.89 20.38 14.18
C ARG A 200 45.91 19.21 14.15
N TYR A 201 45.16 19.04 13.06
CA TYR A 201 44.09 18.05 13.00
C TYR A 201 44.18 17.18 11.74
N PRO A 202 44.16 15.85 11.91
CA PRO A 202 44.46 14.91 10.82
C PRO A 202 43.38 14.90 9.74
N ILE A 203 42.11 15.06 10.12
CA ILE A 203 40.98 14.98 9.20
C ILE A 203 40.32 16.35 9.11
N HIS A 204 40.65 17.09 8.06
CA HIS A 204 40.07 18.40 7.77
C HIS A 204 38.96 18.33 6.71
N SER A 205 38.99 17.31 5.87
CA SER A 205 37.95 17.03 4.88
C SER A 205 38.02 15.56 4.49
N PHE A 206 36.87 14.94 4.26
CA PHE A 206 36.78 13.60 3.69
C PHE A 206 35.63 13.50 2.68
N VAL A 207 35.73 12.52 1.79
CA VAL A 207 34.67 12.15 0.84
C VAL A 207 34.24 10.71 1.06
N LYS A 208 32.96 10.43 0.87
CA LYS A 208 32.46 9.07 0.63
C LYS A 208 32.03 9.00 -0.82
N LEU A 209 32.57 8.05 -1.57
CA LEU A 209 32.19 7.85 -2.96
C LEU A 209 30.83 7.15 -3.05
N HIS A 210 30.10 7.43 -4.12
CA HIS A 210 28.91 6.67 -4.49
C HIS A 210 29.32 5.23 -4.88
N PRO A 211 28.49 4.20 -4.64
CA PRO A 211 28.81 2.83 -5.03
C PRO A 211 29.17 2.66 -6.52
N ASP A 212 28.53 3.44 -7.39
CA ASP A 212 28.79 3.43 -8.85
C ASP A 212 29.94 4.34 -9.30
N SER A 213 30.68 4.92 -8.34
CA SER A 213 31.85 5.74 -8.65
C SER A 213 32.94 4.87 -9.27
N THR A 214 33.44 5.26 -10.44
CA THR A 214 34.63 4.64 -11.06
C THR A 214 35.83 5.60 -11.02
N PRO A 215 37.07 5.13 -11.22
CA PRO A 215 38.22 6.03 -11.33
C PRO A 215 38.10 7.07 -12.46
N GLU A 216 37.43 6.73 -13.56
CA GLU A 216 37.22 7.60 -14.73
C GLU A 216 36.04 8.57 -14.53
N ASN A 217 35.07 8.19 -13.70
CA ASN A 217 33.90 9.01 -13.35
C ASN A 217 33.66 8.96 -11.83
N PRO A 218 34.45 9.68 -11.04
CA PRO A 218 34.33 9.65 -9.59
C PRO A 218 33.12 10.47 -9.12
N LEU A 219 32.26 9.82 -8.33
CA LEU A 219 30.98 10.35 -7.89
C LEU A 219 31.00 10.54 -6.37
N ALA A 220 30.84 11.76 -5.88
CA ALA A 220 30.81 12.05 -4.46
C ALA A 220 29.39 11.88 -3.90
N ARG A 221 29.25 10.96 -2.95
CA ARG A 221 28.03 10.76 -2.17
C ARG A 221 27.98 11.70 -0.96
N VAL A 222 29.11 11.78 -0.26
CA VAL A 222 29.28 12.66 0.91
C VAL A 222 30.53 13.48 0.70
N LEU A 223 30.48 14.79 0.93
CA LEU A 223 31.64 15.67 0.94
C LEU A 223 31.62 16.52 2.21
N THR A 224 32.71 16.58 2.95
CA THR A 224 32.78 17.37 4.17
C THR A 224 33.98 18.29 4.20
N ILE A 225 33.88 19.41 4.91
CA ILE A 225 34.99 20.32 5.18
C ILE A 225 34.85 20.88 6.59
N GLN A 226 35.95 20.89 7.34
CA GLN A 226 35.97 21.38 8.72
C GLN A 226 36.02 22.92 8.79
N GLY A 227 36.60 23.57 7.77
CA GLY A 227 36.53 25.02 7.60
C GLY A 227 35.15 25.55 7.25
N HIS A 228 35.03 26.86 7.26
CA HIS A 228 33.84 27.66 6.99
C HIS A 228 33.99 28.42 5.67
N PRO A 229 33.73 27.79 4.51
CA PRO A 229 33.79 28.46 3.22
C PRO A 229 32.77 29.61 3.08
N GLU A 230 31.74 29.63 3.92
CA GLU A 230 30.74 30.69 3.98
C GLU A 230 31.19 31.92 4.78
N PHE A 231 32.29 31.82 5.53
CA PHE A 231 32.82 32.94 6.31
C PHE A 231 33.64 33.88 5.44
N THR A 232 33.57 35.17 5.78
CA THR A 232 34.41 36.21 5.20
C THR A 232 35.38 36.74 6.25
N PRO A 233 36.47 37.42 5.87
CA PRO A 233 37.39 38.04 6.83
C PRO A 233 36.68 38.94 7.85
N GLY A 234 35.62 39.64 7.44
CA GLY A 234 34.80 40.47 8.34
C GLY A 234 34.05 39.64 9.41
N ILE A 235 33.43 38.52 9.02
CA ILE A 235 32.74 37.61 9.94
C ILE A 235 33.74 37.04 10.96
N VAL A 236 34.88 36.52 10.48
CA VAL A 236 35.87 35.92 11.37
C VAL A 236 36.46 36.96 12.33
N THR A 237 36.71 38.19 11.86
CA THR A 237 37.19 39.28 12.72
C THR A 237 36.25 39.55 13.88
N GLU A 238 34.94 39.63 13.63
CA GLU A 238 33.97 39.86 14.70
C GLU A 238 33.88 38.66 15.64
N MET A 239 33.90 37.43 15.12
CA MET A 239 33.89 36.22 15.96
C MET A 239 35.12 36.15 16.88
N VAL A 240 36.29 36.53 16.37
CA VAL A 240 37.52 36.63 17.19
C VAL A 240 37.36 37.68 18.28
N ASN A 241 36.83 38.87 17.96
CA ASN A 241 36.59 39.93 18.95
C ASN A 241 35.62 39.46 20.04
N VAL A 242 34.48 38.86 19.66
CA VAL A 242 33.46 38.37 20.60
C VAL A 242 34.03 37.28 21.49
N ARG A 243 34.69 36.26 20.92
CA ARG A 243 35.22 35.12 21.72
C ARG A 243 36.39 35.51 22.62
N SER A 244 37.22 36.46 22.19
CA SER A 244 38.25 37.05 23.04
C SER A 244 37.61 37.82 24.21
N SER A 245 36.58 38.66 23.94
CA SER A 245 35.87 39.41 24.99
C SER A 245 35.14 38.52 26.02
N GLN A 246 34.73 37.32 25.60
CA GLN A 246 34.08 36.32 26.46
C GLN A 246 35.08 35.41 27.21
N GLY A 247 36.39 35.59 27.02
CA GLY A 247 37.43 34.76 27.63
C GLY A 247 37.51 33.33 27.08
N ILE A 248 36.88 33.06 25.92
CA ILE A 248 36.93 31.75 25.26
C ILE A 248 38.27 31.52 24.56
N PHE A 249 38.88 32.60 24.04
CA PHE A 249 40.22 32.60 23.48
C PHE A 249 41.19 33.25 24.47
N ASP A 250 42.29 32.56 24.75
CA ASP A 250 43.43 33.16 25.43
C ASP A 250 44.13 34.20 24.53
N ASP A 251 45.04 34.96 25.12
CA ASP A 251 45.77 36.04 24.42
C ASP A 251 46.57 35.48 23.23
N GLU A 252 47.20 34.31 23.40
CA GLU A 252 48.00 33.67 22.36
C GLU A 252 47.13 33.26 21.15
N THR A 253 45.99 32.62 21.40
CA THR A 253 45.00 32.24 20.37
C THR A 253 44.47 33.49 19.67
N THR A 254 44.19 34.55 20.42
CA THR A 254 43.67 35.81 19.88
C THR A 254 44.70 36.48 18.95
N VAL A 255 45.97 36.53 19.36
CA VAL A 255 47.06 37.08 18.55
C VAL A 255 47.30 36.23 17.30
N GLU A 256 47.31 34.89 17.42
CA GLU A 256 47.46 34.00 16.26
C GLU A 256 46.30 34.19 15.27
N ALA A 257 45.06 34.20 15.77
CA ALA A 257 43.86 34.40 14.95
C ALA A 257 43.95 35.71 14.16
N ARG A 258 44.28 36.82 14.85
CA ARG A 258 44.43 38.15 14.23
C ARG A 258 45.51 38.18 13.15
N ARG A 259 46.64 37.49 13.37
CA ARG A 259 47.72 37.36 12.37
C ARG A 259 47.25 36.65 11.11
N ARG A 260 46.31 35.71 11.21
CA ARG A 260 45.80 34.90 10.10
C ARG A 260 44.59 35.49 9.39
N LEU A 261 43.95 36.53 9.94
CA LEU A 261 42.76 37.16 9.34
C LEU A 261 42.93 37.66 7.89
N PRO A 262 44.07 38.25 7.48
CA PRO A 262 44.24 38.72 6.09
C PRO A 262 44.15 37.58 5.06
N GLY A 263 44.43 36.34 5.48
CA GLY A 263 44.36 35.17 4.61
C GLY A 263 45.37 35.16 3.49
N LYS A 264 45.01 34.48 2.41
CA LYS A 264 45.82 34.33 1.20
C LYS A 264 45.80 35.64 0.41
N ASP A 265 46.97 36.23 0.20
CA ASP A 265 47.15 37.47 -0.57
C ASP A 265 46.31 38.68 -0.08
N GLY A 266 45.88 38.67 1.18
CA GLY A 266 45.05 39.72 1.77
C GLY A 266 43.56 39.64 1.44
N GLN A 267 43.09 38.56 0.79
CA GLN A 267 41.70 38.41 0.33
C GLN A 267 40.87 37.41 1.16
N GLY A 268 41.42 36.87 2.24
CA GLY A 268 40.76 35.80 3.01
C GLY A 268 41.06 34.39 2.48
N GLY A 269 40.15 33.46 2.72
CA GLY A 269 40.20 32.10 2.22
C GLY A 269 39.61 31.94 0.82
N GLU A 270 39.59 30.71 0.33
CA GLU A 270 39.15 30.33 -1.01
C GLU A 270 37.70 29.81 -1.02
N GLY A 271 36.88 30.30 -0.08
CA GLY A 271 35.52 29.82 0.19
C GLY A 271 34.52 29.96 -0.97
N VAL A 272 34.53 31.11 -1.66
CA VAL A 272 33.67 31.37 -2.84
C VAL A 272 34.25 30.76 -4.11
N GLY A 273 35.56 30.94 -4.34
CA GLY A 273 36.24 30.48 -5.54
C GLY A 273 36.45 28.97 -5.55
N ARG A 274 37.67 28.52 -5.24
CA ARG A 274 38.08 27.12 -5.37
C ARG A 274 37.21 26.13 -4.57
N VAL A 275 36.89 26.45 -3.31
CA VAL A 275 36.11 25.57 -2.43
C VAL A 275 34.63 25.58 -2.81
N GLY A 276 34.08 26.75 -3.13
CA GLY A 276 32.72 26.91 -3.62
C GLY A 276 32.49 26.18 -4.94
N SER A 277 33.42 26.32 -5.90
CA SER A 277 33.39 25.61 -7.18
C SER A 277 33.45 24.09 -7.02
N ALA A 278 34.29 23.59 -6.11
CA ALA A 278 34.36 22.15 -5.81
C ALA A 278 33.04 21.61 -5.24
N ILE A 279 32.39 22.35 -4.35
CA ILE A 279 31.08 21.99 -3.77
C ILE A 279 30.01 21.99 -4.86
N TRP A 280 29.97 23.02 -5.72
CA TRP A 280 29.06 23.06 -6.86
C TRP A 280 29.28 21.91 -7.84
N ARG A 281 30.54 21.56 -8.11
CA ARG A 281 30.87 20.41 -8.95
C ARG A 281 30.23 19.14 -8.41
N VAL A 282 30.26 18.90 -7.10
CA VAL A 282 29.58 17.77 -6.45
C VAL A 282 28.05 17.90 -6.52
N MET A 283 27.50 19.08 -6.23
CA MET A 283 26.05 19.31 -6.28
C MET A 283 25.47 19.09 -7.69
N LEU A 284 26.26 19.38 -8.72
CA LEU A 284 25.92 19.21 -10.14
C LEU A 284 26.19 17.81 -10.69
N GLN A 285 26.81 16.89 -9.93
CA GLN A 285 26.90 15.50 -10.35
C GLN A 285 25.50 14.88 -10.39
N ASP A 286 25.18 14.16 -11.45
CA ASP A 286 24.02 13.27 -11.46
C ASP A 286 24.44 11.96 -10.83
N LEU A 287 24.09 11.79 -9.56
CA LEU A 287 24.22 10.48 -8.93
C LEU A 287 23.12 9.60 -9.51
N PRO A 288 23.46 8.45 -10.10
CA PRO A 288 22.43 7.52 -10.55
C PRO A 288 21.52 7.25 -9.35
N ALA A 289 20.25 7.60 -9.49
CA ALA A 289 19.20 6.99 -8.69
C ALA A 289 19.26 5.54 -9.10
N ASN A 290 20.03 4.79 -8.33
CA ASN A 290 20.51 3.48 -8.69
C ASN A 290 19.39 2.71 -9.38
N GLN A 291 19.61 2.20 -10.61
CA GLN A 291 18.72 1.21 -11.25
C GLN A 291 18.74 -0.12 -10.49
N TYR A 292 19.25 -0.13 -9.27
CA TYR A 292 18.65 -0.88 -8.21
C TYR A 292 17.19 -0.42 -8.17
N ASN A 293 16.36 -1.17 -8.89
CA ASN A 293 15.18 -1.78 -8.27
C ASN A 293 15.38 -1.62 -6.78
N VAL A 294 14.55 -0.80 -6.13
CA VAL A 294 14.50 -0.82 -4.67
C VAL A 294 14.12 -2.27 -4.34
N LYS A 295 15.13 -3.15 -4.28
CA LYS A 295 15.12 -4.39 -3.53
C LYS A 295 15.18 -3.86 -2.13
N ASP A 296 14.00 -3.46 -1.74
CA ASP A 296 13.63 -3.00 -0.46
C ASP A 296 13.73 -4.21 0.46
N GLU A 297 14.97 -4.62 0.75
CA GLU A 297 15.16 -5.70 1.72
C GLU A 297 14.63 -5.26 3.09
N SER A 298 14.41 -3.95 3.32
CA SER A 298 13.74 -3.41 4.51
C SER A 298 12.20 -3.51 4.44
N ARG A 299 11.53 -3.07 3.38
CA ARG A 299 10.06 -3.14 3.22
C ARG A 299 9.59 -4.55 3.10
N TYR A 300 10.32 -5.37 2.33
CA TYR A 300 10.04 -6.78 2.24
C TYR A 300 10.77 -7.58 3.33
N ALA A 301 11.38 -6.96 4.36
CA ALA A 301 12.15 -7.69 5.38
C ALA A 301 11.33 -8.81 6.02
N HIS A 302 10.06 -8.54 6.33
CA HIS A 302 9.15 -9.54 6.89
C HIS A 302 8.91 -10.70 5.93
N MET A 303 8.66 -10.39 4.65
CA MET A 303 8.44 -11.42 3.64
C MET A 303 9.72 -12.14 3.23
N ASN A 304 10.86 -11.47 3.19
CA ASN A 304 12.15 -12.07 2.92
C ASN A 304 12.49 -13.13 3.99
N LYS A 305 12.18 -12.91 5.27
CA LYS A 305 12.37 -13.94 6.31
C LYS A 305 11.61 -15.24 6.00
N LEU A 306 10.42 -15.13 5.41
CA LEU A 306 9.60 -16.28 5.01
C LEU A 306 10.05 -16.86 3.66
N LEU A 307 10.40 -15.98 2.70
CA LEU A 307 10.66 -16.34 1.31
C LEU A 307 12.13 -16.60 0.98
N GLU A 308 13.06 -16.44 1.92
CA GLU A 308 14.49 -16.77 1.74
C GLU A 308 14.89 -18.07 2.44
N ARG A 309 14.07 -18.53 3.38
CA ARG A 309 14.40 -19.62 4.28
C ARG A 309 13.45 -20.77 4.02
N GLY A 310 14.00 -21.90 3.61
CA GLY A 310 13.29 -23.18 3.72
C GLY A 310 13.00 -23.51 5.19
N GLY A 311 11.97 -24.30 5.44
CA GLY A 311 11.58 -24.73 6.79
C GLY A 311 10.99 -26.14 6.78
N ALA A 312 10.75 -26.70 7.96
CA ALA A 312 10.17 -28.05 8.08
C ALA A 312 8.75 -28.18 7.48
N TRP A 313 8.10 -27.05 7.21
CA TRP A 313 6.74 -26.95 6.70
C TRP A 313 6.67 -26.27 5.33
N THR A 314 7.78 -26.15 4.59
CA THR A 314 7.73 -25.68 3.20
C THR A 314 7.35 -26.82 2.28
N ASN A 315 6.59 -26.55 1.21
CA ASN A 315 6.26 -27.57 0.21
C ASN A 315 7.54 -28.03 -0.53
N ASP A 316 7.53 -29.26 -1.04
CA ASP A 316 8.69 -29.82 -1.75
C ASP A 316 9.07 -29.04 -3.02
N GLU A 317 8.08 -28.39 -3.65
CA GLU A 317 8.25 -27.57 -4.85
C GLU A 317 8.77 -26.16 -4.56
N TYR A 318 8.94 -25.81 -3.28
CA TYR A 318 9.33 -24.47 -2.86
C TYR A 318 10.74 -24.09 -3.34
N SER A 319 10.83 -22.93 -3.98
CA SER A 319 12.10 -22.28 -4.29
C SER A 319 12.03 -20.81 -3.93
N SER A 320 13.00 -20.31 -3.16
CA SER A 320 13.07 -18.90 -2.76
C SER A 320 13.00 -17.94 -3.96
N ALA A 321 13.73 -18.26 -5.03
CA ALA A 321 13.75 -17.43 -6.24
C ALA A 321 12.40 -17.43 -6.96
N ALA A 322 11.80 -18.61 -7.15
CA ALA A 322 10.50 -18.75 -7.79
C ALA A 322 9.39 -18.08 -6.98
N ALA A 323 9.40 -18.25 -5.65
CA ALA A 323 8.45 -17.64 -4.73
C ALA A 323 8.48 -16.10 -4.80
N LYS A 324 9.68 -15.50 -4.78
CA LYS A 324 9.84 -14.05 -4.88
C LYS A 324 9.44 -13.52 -6.26
N GLU A 325 9.77 -14.24 -7.33
CA GLU A 325 9.40 -13.86 -8.69
C GLU A 325 7.89 -13.93 -8.88
N SER A 326 7.28 -15.02 -8.42
CA SER A 326 5.83 -15.22 -8.43
C SER A 326 5.12 -14.07 -7.73
N LEU A 327 5.41 -13.87 -6.44
CA LEU A 327 4.75 -12.87 -5.61
C LEU A 327 4.91 -11.44 -6.17
N ARG A 328 6.11 -11.07 -6.61
CA ARG A 328 6.44 -9.66 -6.91
C ARG A 328 6.31 -9.27 -8.36
N LYS A 329 6.22 -10.23 -9.30
CA LYS A 329 6.26 -9.91 -10.73
C LYS A 329 5.24 -10.63 -11.58
N THR A 330 4.96 -11.91 -11.31
CA THR A 330 4.14 -12.70 -12.25
C THR A 330 2.74 -12.98 -11.76
N ALA A 331 2.52 -13.12 -10.44
CA ALA A 331 1.22 -13.43 -9.87
C ALA A 331 0.22 -12.29 -10.09
N LYS A 332 -0.86 -12.58 -10.80
CA LYS A 332 -1.99 -11.70 -11.05
C LYS A 332 -3.18 -12.12 -10.22
N ILE A 333 -3.60 -11.25 -9.31
CA ILE A 333 -4.68 -11.53 -8.37
C ILE A 333 -5.94 -10.75 -8.75
N LEU A 334 -7.07 -11.43 -8.85
CA LEU A 334 -8.37 -10.78 -8.96
C LEU A 334 -9.06 -10.75 -7.59
N VAL A 335 -9.39 -9.57 -7.12
CA VAL A 335 -10.23 -9.35 -5.94
C VAL A 335 -11.65 -9.00 -6.40
N ILE A 336 -12.64 -9.72 -5.92
CA ILE A 336 -14.04 -9.49 -6.22
C ILE A 336 -14.73 -8.93 -4.97
N GLY A 337 -15.21 -7.69 -5.07
CA GLY A 337 -15.74 -6.90 -3.97
C GLY A 337 -14.67 -5.99 -3.37
N ALA A 338 -15.01 -4.72 -3.20
CA ALA A 338 -14.23 -3.68 -2.53
C ALA A 338 -14.91 -3.19 -1.23
N GLY A 339 -16.02 -3.81 -0.82
CA GLY A 339 -16.69 -3.52 0.45
C GLY A 339 -16.15 -4.32 1.62
N GLY A 340 -15.86 -3.65 2.75
CA GLY A 340 -15.55 -4.27 4.04
C GLY A 340 -14.38 -5.25 4.00
N LEU A 341 -14.70 -6.53 3.77
CA LEU A 341 -13.73 -7.60 3.54
C LEU A 341 -12.82 -7.31 2.33
N GLY A 342 -13.36 -6.76 1.23
CA GLY A 342 -12.58 -6.39 0.05
C GLY A 342 -11.51 -5.31 0.33
N CYS A 343 -11.83 -4.31 1.16
CA CYS A 343 -10.86 -3.29 1.60
C CYS A 343 -9.66 -3.92 2.32
N GLU A 344 -9.94 -4.82 3.26
CA GLU A 344 -8.92 -5.55 4.03
C GLU A 344 -8.08 -6.45 3.12
N ILE A 345 -8.71 -7.19 2.19
CA ILE A 345 -8.00 -8.04 1.22
C ILE A 345 -7.02 -7.21 0.38
N LEU A 346 -7.46 -6.08 -0.17
CA LEU A 346 -6.62 -5.20 -0.98
C LEU A 346 -5.41 -4.68 -0.19
N GLN A 347 -5.63 -4.23 1.04
CA GLN A 347 -4.54 -3.81 1.93
C GLN A 347 -3.56 -4.96 2.18
N ASN A 348 -4.07 -6.13 2.57
CA ASN A 348 -3.26 -7.27 2.96
C ASN A 348 -2.41 -7.79 1.78
N LEU A 349 -2.99 -7.95 0.59
CA LEU A 349 -2.25 -8.34 -0.61
C LEU A 349 -1.16 -7.32 -0.95
N ALA A 350 -1.49 -6.03 -0.91
CA ALA A 350 -0.56 -4.96 -1.24
C ALA A 350 0.65 -4.91 -0.29
N LEU A 351 0.41 -5.09 1.01
CA LEU A 351 1.47 -5.11 2.04
C LEU A 351 2.26 -6.42 2.05
N THR A 352 1.66 -7.52 1.59
CA THR A 352 2.34 -8.82 1.42
C THR A 352 3.32 -8.80 0.23
N GLY A 353 3.11 -7.90 -0.74
CA GLY A 353 4.05 -7.69 -1.85
C GLY A 353 3.56 -8.21 -3.20
N PHE A 354 2.28 -8.56 -3.32
CA PHE A 354 1.64 -8.72 -4.63
C PHE A 354 1.68 -7.39 -5.39
N SER A 355 2.06 -7.43 -6.66
CA SER A 355 2.30 -6.22 -7.45
C SER A 355 1.24 -5.92 -8.51
N ASP A 356 0.53 -6.94 -9.04
CA ASP A 356 -0.52 -6.78 -10.05
C ASP A 356 -1.86 -7.32 -9.50
N ILE A 357 -2.71 -6.41 -9.03
CA ILE A 357 -4.02 -6.72 -8.45
C ILE A 357 -5.10 -6.08 -9.32
N HIS A 358 -6.16 -6.82 -9.60
CA HIS A 358 -7.37 -6.28 -10.20
C HIS A 358 -8.49 -6.30 -9.17
N VAL A 359 -9.36 -5.29 -9.17
CA VAL A 359 -10.52 -5.23 -8.28
C VAL A 359 -11.79 -4.97 -9.07
N ILE A 360 -12.82 -5.80 -8.87
CA ILE A 360 -14.17 -5.59 -9.40
C ILE A 360 -15.10 -5.22 -8.25
N ASP A 361 -15.85 -4.13 -8.41
CA ASP A 361 -16.98 -3.79 -7.54
C ASP A 361 -17.99 -2.94 -8.35
N MET A 362 -19.28 -3.26 -8.26
CA MET A 362 -20.33 -2.56 -9.00
C MET A 362 -20.91 -1.36 -8.23
N ASP A 363 -20.66 -1.27 -6.93
CA ASP A 363 -21.32 -0.33 -6.04
C ASP A 363 -20.61 1.02 -6.01
N THR A 364 -21.37 2.01 -5.55
CA THR A 364 -20.88 3.32 -5.12
C THR A 364 -20.75 3.38 -3.60
N ILE A 365 -19.93 4.32 -3.12
CA ILE A 365 -19.68 4.53 -1.69
C ILE A 365 -20.87 5.21 -1.04
N ASP A 366 -21.36 4.62 0.05
CA ASP A 366 -22.42 5.18 0.89
C ASP A 366 -21.89 5.59 2.28
N ILE A 367 -22.56 6.52 2.97
CA ILE A 367 -22.17 6.98 4.32
C ILE A 367 -22.11 5.80 5.30
N SER A 368 -23.04 4.85 5.20
CA SER A 368 -23.09 3.65 6.05
C SER A 368 -21.87 2.72 5.89
N ASN A 369 -21.04 2.93 4.85
CA ASN A 369 -19.84 2.14 4.59
C ASN A 369 -18.65 2.61 5.45
N LEU A 370 -18.62 3.88 5.84
CA LEU A 370 -17.43 4.52 6.43
C LEU A 370 -17.04 3.97 7.82
N ASN A 371 -17.95 3.29 8.51
CA ASN A 371 -17.67 2.67 9.81
C ASN A 371 -16.70 1.46 9.74
N ARG A 372 -16.54 0.85 8.57
CA ARG A 372 -15.77 -0.39 8.39
C ARG A 372 -14.94 -0.46 7.11
N GLN A 373 -15.22 0.40 6.14
CA GLN A 373 -14.56 0.40 4.82
C GLN A 373 -13.52 1.52 4.78
N PHE A 374 -12.41 1.33 5.49
CA PHE A 374 -11.42 2.36 5.82
C PHE A 374 -10.62 2.89 4.62
N LEU A 375 -10.80 2.35 3.41
CA LEU A 375 -10.25 2.92 2.18
C LEU A 375 -11.03 4.16 1.72
N PHE A 376 -12.25 4.38 2.23
CA PHE A 376 -13.14 5.45 1.80
C PHE A 376 -13.20 6.60 2.81
N ARG A 377 -13.47 7.81 2.33
CA ARG A 377 -13.69 9.01 3.16
C ARG A 377 -15.06 9.62 2.86
N GLU A 378 -15.53 10.53 3.71
CA GLU A 378 -16.77 11.27 3.48
C GLU A 378 -16.77 12.00 2.12
N THR A 379 -15.61 12.50 1.68
CA THR A 379 -15.43 13.13 0.37
C THR A 379 -15.57 12.20 -0.83
N ASP A 380 -15.69 10.89 -0.59
CA ASP A 380 -15.77 9.86 -1.63
C ASP A 380 -17.19 9.30 -1.80
N VAL A 381 -18.13 9.70 -0.95
CA VAL A 381 -19.54 9.30 -1.04
C VAL A 381 -20.09 9.58 -2.45
N GLY A 382 -20.75 8.59 -3.04
CA GLY A 382 -21.29 8.60 -4.40
C GLY A 382 -20.31 8.17 -5.50
N LYS A 383 -19.00 8.06 -5.21
CA LYS A 383 -18.01 7.55 -6.18
C LYS A 383 -17.98 6.02 -6.20
N SER A 384 -17.43 5.45 -7.28
CA SER A 384 -17.21 4.00 -7.40
C SER A 384 -16.27 3.46 -6.31
N LYS A 385 -16.68 2.38 -5.62
CA LYS A 385 -15.85 1.71 -4.62
C LYS A 385 -14.54 1.18 -5.23
N ALA A 386 -14.63 0.51 -6.38
CA ALA A 386 -13.47 -0.07 -7.05
C ALA A 386 -12.40 0.99 -7.38
N MET A 387 -12.82 2.12 -7.97
CA MET A 387 -11.91 3.19 -8.38
C MET A 387 -11.22 3.85 -7.17
N VAL A 388 -11.99 4.21 -6.14
CA VAL A 388 -11.44 4.88 -4.95
C VAL A 388 -10.54 3.93 -4.16
N ALA A 389 -10.92 2.65 -4.03
CA ALA A 389 -10.09 1.65 -3.35
C ALA A 389 -8.73 1.48 -4.05
N ALA A 390 -8.73 1.37 -5.37
CA ALA A 390 -7.49 1.25 -6.16
C ALA A 390 -6.59 2.49 -6.01
N ASP A 391 -7.15 3.70 -6.16
CA ASP A 391 -6.40 4.94 -6.01
C ASP A 391 -5.78 5.07 -4.60
N PHE A 392 -6.57 4.78 -3.56
CA PHE A 392 -6.11 4.84 -2.18
C PHE A 392 -4.93 3.89 -1.94
N ILE A 393 -5.03 2.64 -2.39
CA ILE A 393 -3.98 1.63 -2.20
C ILE A 393 -2.72 2.01 -2.97
N MET A 394 -2.83 2.39 -4.24
CA MET A 394 -1.67 2.78 -5.06
C MET A 394 -0.94 4.01 -4.49
N LYS A 395 -1.70 4.95 -3.91
CA LYS A 395 -1.15 6.14 -3.25
C LYS A 395 -0.49 5.82 -1.90
N ARG A 396 -1.00 4.81 -1.18
CA ARG A 396 -0.49 4.40 0.14
C ARG A 396 0.68 3.44 0.07
N VAL A 397 0.72 2.55 -0.93
CA VAL A 397 1.70 1.47 -1.08
C VAL A 397 2.46 1.67 -2.40
N PRO A 398 3.63 2.33 -2.41
CA PRO A 398 4.32 2.69 -3.66
C PRO A 398 4.76 1.47 -4.49
N GLY A 399 4.63 1.52 -5.82
CA GLY A 399 5.13 0.46 -6.71
C GLY A 399 4.22 -0.76 -6.86
N ILE A 400 2.98 -0.70 -6.34
CA ILE A 400 1.91 -1.63 -6.68
C ILE A 400 1.08 -1.09 -7.86
N LYS A 401 0.50 -1.99 -8.64
CA LYS A 401 -0.53 -1.70 -9.63
C LYS A 401 -1.84 -2.32 -9.20
N VAL A 402 -2.87 -1.49 -9.01
CA VAL A 402 -4.24 -1.94 -8.76
C VAL A 402 -5.13 -1.45 -9.90
N THR A 403 -5.67 -2.37 -10.70
CA THR A 403 -6.55 -2.06 -11.85
C THR A 403 -8.02 -2.16 -11.41
N PRO A 404 -8.76 -1.04 -11.31
CA PRO A 404 -10.17 -1.06 -10.92
C PRO A 404 -11.10 -1.36 -12.08
N HIS A 405 -12.20 -2.07 -11.79
CA HIS A 405 -13.30 -2.37 -12.70
C HIS A 405 -14.62 -2.01 -12.01
N HIS A 406 -15.23 -0.90 -12.40
CA HIS A 406 -16.56 -0.52 -11.94
C HIS A 406 -17.62 -1.23 -12.79
N SER A 407 -17.90 -2.49 -12.45
CA SER A 407 -18.84 -3.33 -13.21
C SER A 407 -19.32 -4.50 -12.36
N LYS A 408 -20.29 -5.25 -12.87
CA LYS A 408 -20.65 -6.54 -12.29
C LYS A 408 -19.65 -7.59 -12.74
N ILE A 409 -19.55 -8.69 -12.00
CA ILE A 409 -18.74 -9.84 -12.40
C ILE A 409 -19.29 -10.50 -13.68
N GLN A 410 -20.61 -10.49 -13.85
CA GLN A 410 -21.28 -11.09 -14.99
C GLN A 410 -21.01 -10.36 -16.31
N ASP A 411 -20.51 -9.13 -16.26
CA ASP A 411 -20.25 -8.30 -17.45
C ASP A 411 -18.94 -8.68 -18.15
N HIS A 412 -18.07 -9.47 -17.49
CA HIS A 412 -16.76 -9.86 -18.01
C HIS A 412 -16.79 -11.22 -18.72
N PRO A 413 -16.13 -11.36 -19.88
CA PRO A 413 -16.04 -12.64 -20.58
C PRO A 413 -15.12 -13.62 -19.85
N ILE A 414 -15.24 -14.92 -20.16
CA ILE A 414 -14.36 -15.97 -19.61
C ILE A 414 -12.87 -15.66 -19.83
N SER A 415 -12.52 -15.07 -20.98
CA SER A 415 -11.14 -14.68 -21.30
C SER A 415 -10.55 -13.66 -20.31
N PHE A 416 -11.39 -12.84 -19.68
CA PHE A 416 -10.97 -11.93 -18.62
C PHE A 416 -10.53 -12.72 -17.38
N TYR A 417 -11.31 -13.71 -16.93
CA TYR A 417 -10.97 -14.51 -15.75
C TYR A 417 -9.74 -15.40 -15.98
N MET A 418 -9.54 -15.86 -17.21
CA MET A 418 -8.42 -16.74 -17.58
C MET A 418 -7.04 -16.09 -17.37
N GLN A 419 -6.96 -14.76 -17.31
CA GLN A 419 -5.70 -14.02 -17.17
C GLN A 419 -5.10 -14.03 -15.75
N PHE A 420 -5.90 -14.39 -14.74
CA PHE A 420 -5.49 -14.34 -13.33
C PHE A 420 -4.91 -15.67 -12.88
N ASP A 421 -4.06 -15.64 -11.85
CA ASP A 421 -3.52 -16.83 -11.22
C ASP A 421 -4.35 -17.25 -10.00
N ILE A 422 -4.93 -16.28 -9.27
CA ILE A 422 -5.76 -16.51 -8.09
C ILE A 422 -6.94 -15.54 -8.10
N VAL A 423 -8.12 -16.02 -7.74
CA VAL A 423 -9.33 -15.21 -7.54
C VAL A 423 -9.68 -15.21 -6.05
N ILE A 424 -9.90 -14.03 -5.46
CA ILE A 424 -10.30 -13.87 -4.06
C ILE A 424 -11.66 -13.16 -4.02
N ALA A 425 -12.66 -13.80 -3.44
CA ALA A 425 -14.02 -13.28 -3.33
C ALA A 425 -14.29 -12.76 -1.91
N GLY A 426 -14.59 -11.47 -1.81
CA GLY A 426 -15.10 -10.80 -0.62
C GLY A 426 -16.52 -10.28 -0.84
N LEU A 427 -17.38 -11.15 -1.38
CA LEU A 427 -18.75 -10.82 -1.82
C LEU A 427 -19.74 -10.74 -0.65
N ASP A 428 -20.89 -10.13 -0.86
CA ASP A 428 -21.99 -10.05 0.12
C ASP A 428 -23.23 -10.86 -0.29
N SER A 429 -23.23 -11.42 -1.50
CA SER A 429 -24.35 -12.19 -2.04
C SER A 429 -23.97 -13.63 -2.39
N ILE A 430 -24.89 -14.55 -2.10
CA ILE A 430 -24.78 -15.97 -2.44
C ILE A 430 -24.79 -16.15 -3.96
N SER A 431 -25.66 -15.42 -4.68
CA SER A 431 -25.77 -15.52 -6.14
C SER A 431 -24.47 -15.17 -6.86
N ALA A 432 -23.77 -14.11 -6.43
CA ALA A 432 -22.48 -13.74 -7.00
C ALA A 432 -21.41 -14.82 -6.73
N ARG A 433 -21.39 -15.41 -5.53
CA ARG A 433 -20.48 -16.51 -5.18
C ARG A 433 -20.73 -17.77 -6.00
N ARG A 434 -22.00 -18.17 -6.16
CA ARG A 434 -22.39 -19.29 -7.04
C ARG A 434 -21.96 -19.04 -8.48
N TRP A 435 -22.13 -17.81 -8.98
CA TRP A 435 -21.78 -17.46 -10.34
C TRP A 435 -20.27 -17.59 -10.59
N ILE A 436 -19.44 -16.92 -9.78
CA ILE A 436 -17.99 -16.99 -9.97
C ILE A 436 -17.47 -18.43 -9.77
N ASN A 437 -18.03 -19.18 -8.81
CA ASN A 437 -17.71 -20.59 -8.62
C ASN A 437 -17.98 -21.41 -9.89
N ALA A 438 -19.18 -21.30 -10.47
CA ALA A 438 -19.52 -22.02 -11.69
C ALA A 438 -18.68 -21.60 -12.88
N THR A 439 -18.39 -20.30 -13.02
CA THR A 439 -17.50 -19.79 -14.08
C THR A 439 -16.11 -20.40 -13.97
N LEU A 440 -15.47 -20.38 -12.80
CA LEU A 440 -14.12 -20.90 -12.63
C LEU A 440 -14.05 -22.42 -12.78
N VAL A 441 -15.10 -23.16 -12.41
CA VAL A 441 -15.20 -24.60 -12.67
C VAL A 441 -15.37 -24.89 -14.17
N SER A 442 -16.22 -24.14 -14.88
CA SER A 442 -16.42 -24.30 -16.32
C SER A 442 -15.19 -23.99 -17.16
N MET A 443 -14.23 -23.26 -16.58
CA MET A 443 -12.97 -22.91 -17.22
C MET A 443 -11.95 -24.04 -17.18
N VAL A 444 -12.11 -25.05 -16.31
CA VAL A 444 -11.12 -26.10 -16.11
C VAL A 444 -11.04 -26.98 -17.35
N ASP A 445 -9.83 -27.06 -17.88
CA ASP A 445 -9.40 -27.90 -18.98
C ASP A 445 -8.26 -28.80 -18.49
N MET A 446 -8.48 -30.11 -18.50
CA MET A 446 -7.53 -31.11 -18.00
C MET A 446 -6.24 -31.17 -18.82
N GLU A 447 -6.24 -30.66 -20.06
CA GLU A 447 -5.05 -30.58 -20.90
C GLU A 447 -4.24 -29.29 -20.68
N ASN A 448 -4.82 -28.32 -19.97
CA ASN A 448 -4.21 -27.02 -19.71
C ASN A 448 -4.28 -26.69 -18.22
N GLU A 449 -3.21 -27.00 -17.48
CA GLU A 449 -3.11 -26.73 -16.03
C GLU A 449 -3.38 -25.26 -15.65
N LYS A 450 -3.04 -24.29 -16.52
CA LYS A 450 -3.28 -22.87 -16.26
C LYS A 450 -4.76 -22.49 -16.31
N SER A 451 -5.63 -23.37 -16.76
CA SER A 451 -7.07 -23.14 -16.81
C SER A 451 -7.71 -23.17 -15.41
N LEU A 452 -7.11 -23.92 -14.48
CA LEU A 452 -7.55 -24.00 -13.09
C LEU A 452 -7.15 -22.73 -12.35
N LYS A 453 -8.14 -21.99 -11.88
CA LYS A 453 -7.95 -20.77 -11.10
C LYS A 453 -8.41 -21.02 -9.66
N PRO A 454 -7.48 -21.13 -8.69
CA PRO A 454 -7.85 -21.22 -7.29
C PRO A 454 -8.76 -20.06 -6.88
N LEU A 455 -9.87 -20.40 -6.24
CA LEU A 455 -10.82 -19.46 -5.66
C LEU A 455 -10.67 -19.46 -4.14
N ILE A 456 -10.38 -18.31 -3.57
CA ILE A 456 -10.38 -18.10 -2.13
C ILE A 456 -11.62 -17.29 -1.79
N ASP A 457 -12.57 -17.89 -1.07
CA ASP A 457 -13.82 -17.23 -0.67
C ASP A 457 -13.79 -16.86 0.81
N GLY A 458 -14.09 -15.61 1.11
CA GLY A 458 -14.27 -15.13 2.48
C GLY A 458 -15.70 -14.66 2.71
N GLY A 459 -16.26 -14.96 3.88
CA GLY A 459 -17.58 -14.51 4.29
C GLY A 459 -17.58 -14.06 5.75
N THR A 460 -18.37 -13.03 6.06
CA THR A 460 -18.49 -12.48 7.42
C THR A 460 -19.94 -12.13 7.75
N GLU A 461 -20.32 -12.37 9.00
CA GLU A 461 -21.61 -12.01 9.58
C GLU A 461 -21.44 -11.76 11.08
N GLY A 462 -21.56 -10.50 11.50
CA GLY A 462 -21.34 -10.08 12.89
C GLY A 462 -19.96 -10.50 13.40
N PHE A 463 -19.92 -11.35 14.41
CA PHE A 463 -18.70 -11.94 14.99
C PHE A 463 -18.38 -13.33 14.43
N LYS A 464 -19.04 -13.77 13.36
CA LYS A 464 -18.78 -15.05 12.69
C LYS A 464 -18.19 -14.80 11.31
N GLY A 465 -17.41 -15.75 10.82
CA GLY A 465 -16.94 -15.72 9.45
C GLY A 465 -16.29 -17.02 9.04
N GLN A 466 -15.91 -17.08 7.77
CA GLN A 466 -15.27 -18.24 7.18
C GLN A 466 -14.30 -17.83 6.08
N ALA A 467 -13.26 -18.63 5.91
CA ALA A 467 -12.35 -18.58 4.77
C ALA A 467 -12.30 -19.97 4.13
N ARG A 468 -12.39 -20.01 2.80
CA ARG A 468 -12.43 -21.25 2.02
C ARG A 468 -11.38 -21.20 0.92
N VAL A 469 -10.74 -22.32 0.66
CA VAL A 469 -9.85 -22.52 -0.50
C VAL A 469 -10.48 -23.54 -1.41
N ILE A 470 -10.87 -23.11 -2.59
CA ILE A 470 -11.53 -23.93 -3.60
C ILE A 470 -10.57 -24.06 -4.78
N LEU A 471 -10.08 -25.28 -4.99
CA LEU A 471 -9.47 -25.70 -6.25
C LEU A 471 -10.60 -26.29 -7.11
N PRO A 472 -11.01 -25.61 -8.20
CA PRO A 472 -12.06 -26.10 -9.08
C PRO A 472 -11.81 -27.55 -9.52
N THR A 473 -12.85 -28.38 -9.53
CA THR A 473 -12.87 -29.83 -9.84
C THR A 473 -12.02 -30.75 -8.96
N VAL A 474 -11.12 -30.23 -8.12
CA VAL A 474 -10.21 -31.01 -7.25
C VAL A 474 -10.70 -31.07 -5.80
N THR A 475 -11.25 -29.97 -5.29
CA THR A 475 -11.77 -29.86 -3.91
C THR A 475 -13.26 -29.53 -3.95
N SER A 476 -13.94 -29.58 -2.79
CA SER A 476 -15.34 -29.17 -2.70
C SER A 476 -15.52 -27.72 -3.18
N CYS A 477 -16.34 -27.52 -4.21
CA CYS A 477 -16.64 -26.19 -4.71
C CYS A 477 -17.65 -25.46 -3.81
N TYR A 478 -17.97 -24.20 -4.11
CA TYR A 478 -18.93 -23.43 -3.31
C TYR A 478 -20.29 -24.14 -3.22
N GLU A 479 -20.75 -24.70 -4.34
CA GLU A 479 -22.02 -25.41 -4.45
C GLU A 479 -22.08 -26.68 -3.58
N CYS A 480 -20.94 -27.35 -3.33
CA CYS A 480 -20.89 -28.53 -2.45
C CYS A 480 -21.31 -28.24 -1.00
N SER A 481 -21.24 -26.97 -0.57
CA SER A 481 -21.47 -26.54 0.82
C SER A 481 -22.65 -25.56 0.95
N ILE A 482 -23.52 -25.50 -0.06
CA ILE A 482 -24.64 -24.55 -0.12
C ILE A 482 -25.71 -24.83 0.95
N ASP A 483 -25.80 -26.09 1.38
CA ASP A 483 -26.65 -26.58 2.46
C ASP A 483 -26.16 -26.19 3.86
N MET A 484 -24.87 -25.85 4.00
CA MET A 484 -24.29 -25.30 5.24
C MET A 484 -24.63 -23.82 5.45
N LEU A 485 -25.19 -23.15 4.44
CA LEU A 485 -25.60 -21.75 4.56
C LEU A 485 -26.86 -21.67 5.42
N THR A 486 -26.92 -20.68 6.31
CA THR A 486 -28.13 -20.44 7.10
C THR A 486 -29.24 -19.97 6.17
N PRO A 487 -30.43 -20.62 6.16
CA PRO A 487 -31.53 -20.19 5.32
C PRO A 487 -31.97 -18.77 5.71
N PRO A 488 -32.34 -17.91 4.75
CA PRO A 488 -32.87 -16.59 5.04
C PRO A 488 -34.09 -16.68 5.95
N THR A 489 -34.18 -15.80 6.94
CA THR A 489 -35.35 -15.70 7.80
C THR A 489 -36.56 -15.28 6.95
N ALA A 490 -37.53 -16.17 6.79
CA ALA A 490 -38.78 -15.90 6.06
C ALA A 490 -39.96 -15.98 7.04
N PHE A 491 -40.77 -14.92 7.09
CA PHE A 491 -41.96 -14.90 7.93
C PHE A 491 -43.18 -15.44 7.15
N PRO A 492 -43.95 -16.41 7.70
CA PRO A 492 -45.13 -16.92 7.02
C PRO A 492 -46.17 -15.83 6.76
N ILE A 493 -46.75 -15.81 5.56
CA ILE A 493 -47.77 -14.81 5.16
C ILE A 493 -48.94 -14.76 6.16
N CYS A 494 -49.42 -15.92 6.63
CA CYS A 494 -50.51 -15.98 7.62
C CYS A 494 -50.14 -15.30 8.94
N THR A 495 -48.87 -15.36 9.35
CA THR A 495 -48.36 -14.75 10.58
C THR A 495 -48.27 -13.24 10.42
N ILE A 496 -47.63 -12.75 9.35
CA ILE A 496 -47.52 -11.31 9.12
C ILE A 496 -48.88 -10.68 8.84
N ALA A 497 -49.82 -11.39 8.20
CA ALA A 497 -51.14 -10.87 7.83
C ALA A 497 -52.15 -10.86 8.99
N ASN A 498 -52.21 -11.93 9.78
CA ASN A 498 -53.32 -12.13 10.73
C ASN A 498 -52.87 -12.20 12.20
N THR A 499 -51.69 -12.73 12.48
CA THR A 499 -51.23 -12.97 13.87
C THR A 499 -49.78 -12.52 14.07
N PRO A 500 -49.47 -11.21 13.91
CA PRO A 500 -48.14 -10.70 14.22
C PRO A 500 -47.86 -10.88 15.72
N ARG A 501 -46.58 -11.05 16.06
CA ARG A 501 -46.12 -11.36 17.44
C ARG A 501 -44.82 -10.64 17.79
N LEU A 502 -44.04 -10.31 16.77
CA LEU A 502 -42.76 -9.63 16.87
C LEU A 502 -42.85 -8.30 16.08
N PRO A 503 -42.10 -7.27 16.45
CA PRO A 503 -42.08 -5.99 15.71
C PRO A 503 -41.65 -6.17 14.24
N GLU A 504 -40.78 -7.15 13.95
CA GLU A 504 -40.38 -7.55 12.61
C GLU A 504 -41.57 -7.99 11.75
N HIS A 505 -42.56 -8.67 12.33
CA HIS A 505 -43.76 -9.09 11.59
C HIS A 505 -44.59 -7.88 11.13
N CYS A 506 -44.63 -6.82 11.95
CA CYS A 506 -45.35 -5.59 11.61
C CYS A 506 -44.64 -4.81 10.49
N ILE A 507 -43.30 -4.79 10.52
CA ILE A 507 -42.47 -4.18 9.48
C ILE A 507 -42.58 -4.96 8.17
N GLU A 508 -42.47 -6.29 8.23
CA GLU A 508 -42.57 -7.16 7.06
C GLU A 508 -43.95 -7.07 6.42
N TRP A 509 -45.02 -7.00 7.23
CA TRP A 509 -46.36 -6.74 6.72
C TRP A 509 -46.45 -5.40 5.98
N ALA A 510 -45.87 -4.34 6.54
CA ALA A 510 -45.90 -3.01 5.92
C ALA A 510 -45.18 -3.02 4.56
N SER A 511 -44.07 -3.74 4.48
CA SER A 511 -43.24 -3.87 3.27
C SER A 511 -43.89 -4.76 2.19
N VAL A 512 -44.32 -5.96 2.56
CA VAL A 512 -44.72 -7.01 1.60
C VAL A 512 -46.20 -6.96 1.24
N LEU A 513 -47.06 -6.51 2.15
CA LEU A 513 -48.52 -6.53 1.95
C LEU A 513 -49.10 -5.12 1.80
N GLU A 514 -48.75 -4.21 2.71
CA GLU A 514 -49.38 -2.89 2.74
C GLU A 514 -48.84 -1.94 1.66
N TRP A 515 -47.52 -1.93 1.44
CA TRP A 515 -46.91 -1.09 0.42
C TRP A 515 -47.49 -1.36 -0.98
N PRO A 516 -47.54 -2.61 -1.49
CA PRO A 516 -48.16 -2.90 -2.79
C PRO A 516 -49.66 -2.57 -2.82
N ARG A 517 -50.37 -2.72 -1.70
CA ARG A 517 -51.80 -2.39 -1.60
C ARG A 517 -52.07 -0.90 -1.78
N VAL A 518 -51.24 -0.05 -1.17
CA VAL A 518 -51.39 1.41 -1.21
C VAL A 518 -50.83 1.98 -2.51
N TRP A 519 -49.66 1.52 -2.93
CA TRP A 519 -48.88 2.15 -4.00
C TRP A 519 -48.92 1.44 -5.35
N LYS A 520 -49.59 0.28 -5.46
CA LYS A 520 -49.81 -0.55 -6.66
C LYS A 520 -48.57 -0.76 -7.54
N GLU A 521 -48.19 0.25 -8.32
CA GLU A 521 -47.09 0.21 -9.29
C GLU A 521 -45.77 0.79 -8.76
N LYS A 522 -45.79 1.64 -7.72
CA LYS A 522 -44.55 2.22 -7.18
C LYS A 522 -43.79 1.15 -6.39
N LYS A 523 -42.59 0.81 -6.85
CA LYS A 523 -41.69 -0.10 -6.13
C LYS A 523 -41.18 0.55 -4.85
N LEU A 524 -41.08 -0.25 -3.79
CA LEU A 524 -40.43 0.16 -2.56
C LEU A 524 -38.92 0.29 -2.83
N ASP A 525 -38.41 1.50 -2.68
CA ASP A 525 -36.98 1.78 -2.60
C ASP A 525 -36.57 1.77 -1.12
N THR A 526 -35.70 0.84 -0.75
CA THR A 526 -35.25 0.67 0.63
C THR A 526 -34.19 1.68 1.04
N ASP A 527 -33.56 2.37 0.08
CA ASP A 527 -32.55 3.39 0.33
C ASP A 527 -33.14 4.81 0.42
N ASP A 528 -34.40 4.99 -0.01
CA ASP A 528 -35.15 6.23 0.11
C ASP A 528 -35.61 6.46 1.57
N PRO A 529 -35.14 7.52 2.25
CA PRO A 529 -35.56 7.84 3.62
C PRO A 529 -37.06 8.02 3.78
N ASP A 530 -37.75 8.58 2.78
CA ASP A 530 -39.20 8.84 2.83
C ASP A 530 -39.98 7.53 2.81
N HIS A 531 -39.49 6.53 2.07
CA HIS A 531 -40.07 5.20 2.04
C HIS A 531 -39.89 4.46 3.36
N ILE A 532 -38.69 4.54 3.94
CA ILE A 532 -38.41 3.97 5.26
C ILE A 532 -39.26 4.66 6.34
N GLU A 533 -39.45 5.97 6.26
CA GLU A 533 -40.32 6.71 7.18
C GLU A 533 -41.77 6.26 7.07
N TRP A 534 -42.26 6.08 5.85
CA TRP A 534 -43.59 5.52 5.63
C TRP A 534 -43.72 4.13 6.27
N LEU A 535 -42.76 3.24 6.03
CA LEU A 535 -42.77 1.89 6.59
C LEU A 535 -42.74 1.90 8.11
N TYR A 536 -41.87 2.71 8.71
CA TYR A 536 -41.77 2.86 10.16
C TYR A 536 -43.11 3.31 10.76
N ASN A 537 -43.74 4.32 10.18
CA ASN A 537 -45.02 4.84 10.66
C ASN A 537 -46.16 3.82 10.55
N ILE A 538 -46.24 3.11 9.44
CA ILE A 538 -47.27 2.10 9.18
C ILE A 538 -47.07 0.86 10.08
N ALA A 539 -45.82 0.38 10.18
CA ALA A 539 -45.47 -0.73 11.05
C ALA A 539 -45.74 -0.41 12.53
N SER A 540 -45.45 0.82 12.98
CA SER A 540 -45.71 1.27 14.35
C SER A 540 -47.20 1.31 14.67
N LYS A 541 -48.03 1.79 13.74
CA LYS A 541 -49.50 1.75 13.90
C LYS A 541 -50.02 0.32 14.04
N ARG A 542 -49.57 -0.58 13.16
CA ARG A 542 -49.93 -1.99 13.24
C ARG A 542 -49.44 -2.66 14.53
N ALA A 543 -48.23 -2.35 14.98
CA ALA A 543 -47.70 -2.88 16.23
C ALA A 543 -48.60 -2.49 17.42
N ASN A 544 -49.06 -1.23 17.46
CA ASN A 544 -50.00 -0.76 18.48
C ASN A 544 -51.36 -1.51 18.44
N GLU A 545 -51.89 -1.81 17.25
CA GLU A 545 -53.15 -2.57 17.11
C GLU A 545 -53.06 -3.97 17.75
N PHE A 546 -51.88 -4.58 17.72
CA PHE A 546 -51.63 -5.92 18.27
C PHE A 546 -50.91 -5.90 19.63
N ASN A 547 -50.74 -4.72 20.26
CA ASN A 547 -49.99 -4.53 21.51
C ASN A 547 -48.55 -5.08 21.45
N ILE A 548 -47.85 -4.84 20.34
CA ILE A 548 -46.46 -5.23 20.11
C ILE A 548 -45.57 -4.00 20.28
N GLU A 549 -44.58 -4.09 21.16
CA GLU A 549 -43.57 -3.05 21.35
C GLU A 549 -42.30 -3.33 20.53
N GLY A 550 -41.42 -2.34 20.39
CA GLY A 550 -40.08 -2.53 19.82
C GLY A 550 -39.91 -2.17 18.34
N VAL A 551 -40.93 -1.65 17.66
CA VAL A 551 -40.74 -1.05 16.33
C VAL A 551 -39.93 0.23 16.46
N THR A 552 -38.72 0.23 15.91
CA THR A 552 -37.82 1.39 15.88
C THR A 552 -37.38 1.64 14.45
N TRP A 553 -36.95 2.87 14.15
CA TRP A 553 -36.38 3.20 12.84
C TRP A 553 -35.25 2.25 12.43
N ALA A 554 -34.32 1.98 13.35
CA ALA A 554 -33.19 1.08 13.11
C ALA A 554 -33.63 -0.36 12.80
N LEU A 555 -34.64 -0.87 13.53
CA LEU A 555 -35.21 -2.18 13.26
C LEU A 555 -35.95 -2.21 11.91
N THR A 556 -36.68 -1.14 11.55
CA THR A 556 -37.33 -1.00 10.25
C THR A 556 -36.33 -1.10 9.11
N GLN A 557 -35.22 -0.35 9.19
CA GLN A 557 -34.13 -0.46 8.22
C GLN A 557 -33.51 -1.86 8.21
N GLY A 558 -33.28 -2.43 9.40
CA GLY A 558 -32.70 -3.77 9.57
C GLY A 558 -33.49 -4.86 8.85
N VAL A 559 -34.80 -4.92 9.08
CA VAL A 559 -35.71 -5.91 8.50
C VAL A 559 -35.82 -5.72 6.99
N VAL A 560 -36.10 -4.48 6.54
CA VAL A 560 -36.42 -4.22 5.12
C VAL A 560 -35.19 -4.36 4.22
N LYS A 561 -34.01 -3.94 4.70
CA LYS A 561 -32.75 -4.10 3.97
C LYS A 561 -32.07 -5.46 4.21
N ASN A 562 -32.63 -6.31 5.08
CA ASN A 562 -31.96 -7.53 5.58
C ASN A 562 -30.51 -7.25 6.03
N ILE A 563 -30.31 -6.21 6.85
CA ILE A 563 -28.97 -5.73 7.21
C ILE A 563 -28.22 -6.82 7.99
N ILE A 564 -27.16 -7.34 7.38
CA ILE A 564 -26.20 -8.21 8.05
C ILE A 564 -25.26 -7.34 8.88
N PRO A 565 -25.16 -7.52 10.21
CA PRO A 565 -24.20 -6.79 11.03
C PRO A 565 -22.78 -7.00 10.50
N ALA A 566 -22.03 -5.93 10.31
CA ALA A 566 -20.70 -6.00 9.74
C ALA A 566 -19.69 -5.26 10.63
N ILE A 567 -18.66 -5.99 11.06
CA ILE A 567 -17.68 -5.53 12.05
C ILE A 567 -16.28 -5.56 11.44
N ALA A 568 -15.54 -4.47 11.60
CA ALA A 568 -14.19 -4.33 11.04
C ALA A 568 -13.24 -5.45 11.51
N SER A 569 -13.29 -5.84 12.80
CA SER A 569 -12.45 -6.90 13.35
C SER A 569 -12.67 -8.25 12.67
N THR A 570 -13.93 -8.64 12.43
CA THR A 570 -14.26 -9.91 11.76
C THR A 570 -13.80 -9.89 10.30
N ASN A 571 -13.99 -8.77 9.60
CA ASN A 571 -13.47 -8.60 8.24
C ASN A 571 -11.94 -8.71 8.19
N ALA A 572 -11.23 -8.09 9.14
CA ALA A 572 -9.77 -8.17 9.22
C ALA A 572 -9.28 -9.60 9.45
N ILE A 573 -9.91 -10.35 10.37
CA ILE A 573 -9.57 -11.75 10.65
C ILE A 573 -9.74 -12.61 9.40
N ILE A 574 -10.90 -12.53 8.75
CA ILE A 574 -11.18 -13.36 7.57
C ILE A 574 -10.34 -12.95 6.37
N ALA A 575 -10.15 -11.64 6.12
CA ALA A 575 -9.27 -11.17 5.04
C ALA A 575 -7.83 -11.64 5.25
N ALA A 576 -7.32 -11.60 6.48
CA ALA A 576 -5.98 -12.09 6.80
C ALA A 576 -5.86 -13.59 6.49
N SER A 577 -6.86 -14.39 6.87
CA SER A 577 -6.90 -15.81 6.51
C SER A 577 -6.89 -16.00 4.98
N CYS A 578 -7.76 -15.31 4.23
CA CYS A 578 -7.80 -15.40 2.78
C CYS A 578 -6.47 -15.00 2.11
N CYS A 579 -5.86 -13.90 2.53
CA CYS A 579 -4.60 -13.43 1.96
C CYS A 579 -3.41 -14.31 2.32
N ASN A 580 -3.42 -14.96 3.48
CA ASN A 580 -2.42 -15.97 3.83
C ASN A 580 -2.49 -17.17 2.87
N GLU A 581 -3.69 -17.61 2.51
CA GLU A 581 -3.84 -18.71 1.54
C GLU A 581 -3.40 -18.29 0.13
N ALA A 582 -3.68 -17.05 -0.28
CA ALA A 582 -3.18 -16.52 -1.55
C ALA A 582 -1.64 -16.48 -1.58
N LEU A 583 -1.00 -16.04 -0.49
CA LEU A 583 0.45 -16.06 -0.35
C LEU A 583 1.01 -17.48 -0.47
N LYS A 584 0.42 -18.44 0.25
CA LYS A 584 0.87 -19.84 0.24
C LYS A 584 0.72 -20.47 -1.14
N ILE A 585 -0.41 -20.29 -1.80
CA ILE A 585 -0.66 -20.80 -3.16
C ILE A 585 0.32 -20.17 -4.16
N ALA A 586 0.52 -18.85 -4.12
CA ALA A 586 1.39 -18.17 -5.08
C ALA A 586 2.88 -18.49 -4.89
N THR A 587 3.31 -18.89 -3.69
CA THR A 587 4.74 -18.98 -3.35
C THR A 587 5.21 -20.37 -2.93
N SER A 588 4.28 -21.28 -2.63
CA SER A 588 4.57 -22.60 -2.08
C SER A 588 5.36 -22.56 -0.76
N CYS A 589 5.36 -21.43 -0.05
CA CYS A 589 6.13 -21.24 1.19
C CYS A 589 5.60 -22.06 2.38
N ALA A 590 4.35 -22.53 2.31
CA ALA A 590 3.76 -23.46 3.27
C ALA A 590 2.54 -24.16 2.64
N PRO A 591 2.09 -25.30 3.20
CA PRO A 591 0.79 -25.89 2.88
C PRO A 591 -0.34 -24.88 3.06
N TYR A 592 -1.19 -24.77 2.05
CA TYR A 592 -2.43 -24.03 2.13
C TYR A 592 -3.50 -24.80 2.91
N LEU A 593 -4.52 -24.08 3.34
CA LEU A 593 -5.69 -24.58 4.06
C LEU A 593 -6.35 -25.72 3.27
N ASP A 594 -6.65 -26.82 3.97
CA ASP A 594 -7.46 -27.92 3.42
C ASP A 594 -8.94 -27.52 3.39
N ASN A 595 -9.22 -26.64 2.42
CA ASN A 595 -10.47 -26.07 1.93
C ASN A 595 -11.41 -25.29 2.88
N TYR A 596 -11.46 -25.53 4.20
CA TYR A 596 -12.42 -24.84 5.07
C TYR A 596 -11.87 -24.39 6.43
N MET A 597 -12.08 -23.11 6.76
CA MET A 597 -11.87 -22.52 8.07
C MET A 597 -13.11 -21.75 8.50
N MET A 598 -13.58 -21.99 9.72
CA MET A 598 -14.63 -21.18 10.37
C MET A 598 -14.07 -20.40 11.56
N TYR A 599 -14.66 -19.23 11.81
CA TYR A 599 -14.36 -18.35 12.94
C TYR A 599 -15.66 -17.97 13.66
N VAL A 600 -15.63 -18.02 14.99
CA VAL A 600 -16.73 -17.58 15.86
C VAL A 600 -16.14 -16.75 17.01
N GLY A 601 -16.65 -15.52 17.16
CA GLY A 601 -16.18 -14.52 18.11
C GLY A 601 -17.21 -14.08 19.15
N ASN A 602 -18.35 -14.77 19.28
CA ASN A 602 -19.45 -14.34 20.16
C ASN A 602 -19.08 -14.36 21.67
N ASP A 603 -18.48 -15.46 22.14
CA ASP A 603 -18.14 -15.65 23.57
C ASP A 603 -16.61 -15.64 23.81
N SER A 604 -15.83 -16.04 22.80
CA SER A 604 -14.36 -16.08 22.82
C SER A 604 -13.83 -16.17 21.39
N LEU A 605 -12.50 -16.24 21.21
CA LEU A 605 -11.87 -16.46 19.91
C LEU A 605 -11.80 -17.95 19.61
N TYR A 606 -12.67 -18.43 18.71
CA TYR A 606 -12.69 -19.82 18.27
C TYR A 606 -12.51 -19.94 16.75
N THR A 607 -11.62 -20.83 16.34
CA THR A 607 -11.44 -21.22 14.94
C THR A 607 -11.46 -22.73 14.81
N PHE A 608 -12.09 -23.24 13.76
CA PHE A 608 -12.09 -24.67 13.43
C PHE A 608 -11.81 -24.85 11.95
N THR A 609 -10.96 -25.84 11.64
CA THR A 609 -10.52 -26.15 10.28
C THR A 609 -10.80 -27.61 10.03
N PHE A 610 -11.40 -27.91 8.88
CA PHE A 610 -11.75 -29.26 8.46
C PHE A 610 -11.77 -29.34 6.94
N GLN A 611 -11.51 -30.53 6.42
CA GLN A 611 -11.65 -30.81 4.99
C GLN A 611 -13.12 -31.07 4.69
N HIS A 612 -13.74 -30.20 3.90
CA HIS A 612 -15.06 -30.41 3.34
C HIS A 612 -14.98 -31.32 2.11
N GLU A 613 -15.77 -32.38 2.06
CA GLU A 613 -15.72 -33.35 0.96
C GLU A 613 -16.41 -32.83 -0.31
N GLN A 614 -15.88 -33.18 -1.48
CA GLN A 614 -16.51 -32.91 -2.76
C GLN A 614 -17.65 -33.91 -2.97
N ARG A 615 -18.84 -33.41 -3.33
CA ARG A 615 -20.00 -34.26 -3.65
C ARG A 615 -19.88 -34.80 -5.09
N PRO A 616 -19.89 -36.12 -5.33
CA PRO A 616 -19.85 -36.69 -6.68
C PRO A 616 -20.96 -36.17 -7.60
N GLU A 617 -22.15 -35.99 -7.05
CA GLU A 617 -23.37 -35.50 -7.68
C GLU A 617 -23.50 -33.96 -7.67
N CYS A 618 -22.43 -33.24 -7.34
CA CYS A 618 -22.46 -31.78 -7.36
C CYS A 618 -22.76 -31.27 -8.77
N PRO A 619 -23.76 -30.40 -8.96
CA PRO A 619 -24.17 -29.99 -10.31
C PRO A 619 -23.22 -28.99 -11.00
N VAL A 620 -22.10 -28.67 -10.35
CA VAL A 620 -21.10 -27.72 -10.84
C VAL A 620 -19.76 -28.41 -11.04
N CYS A 621 -19.23 -29.03 -9.99
CA CYS A 621 -17.91 -29.67 -10.00
C CYS A 621 -17.96 -31.20 -9.96
N GLY A 622 -19.15 -31.78 -9.84
CA GLY A 622 -19.37 -33.22 -9.92
C GLY A 622 -19.42 -33.65 -11.38
N GLY A 623 -18.88 -34.84 -11.66
CA GLY A 623 -18.91 -35.44 -12.98
C GLY A 623 -20.18 -36.26 -13.26
N GLU A 624 -21.00 -36.50 -12.25
CA GLU A 624 -22.22 -37.31 -12.36
C GLU A 624 -23.47 -36.40 -12.47
N SER A 625 -24.38 -36.73 -13.39
CA SER A 625 -25.68 -36.05 -13.49
C SER A 625 -26.55 -36.40 -12.27
N ILE A 626 -27.35 -35.44 -11.81
CA ILE A 626 -28.25 -35.69 -10.68
C ILE A 626 -29.30 -36.71 -11.14
N THR A 627 -29.38 -37.85 -10.47
CA THR A 627 -30.44 -38.83 -10.76
C THR A 627 -31.69 -38.52 -9.93
N ALA A 628 -32.81 -38.31 -10.61
CA ALA A 628 -34.12 -38.22 -9.99
C ALA A 628 -34.79 -39.60 -10.01
N GLU A 629 -34.84 -40.25 -8.85
CA GLU A 629 -35.61 -41.48 -8.66
C GLU A 629 -37.09 -41.14 -8.46
N VAL A 630 -37.91 -41.40 -9.48
CA VAL A 630 -39.31 -40.97 -9.56
C VAL A 630 -40.25 -42.15 -9.74
N GLY A 631 -41.48 -42.04 -9.21
CA GLY A 631 -42.52 -43.03 -9.45
C GLY A 631 -43.09 -42.89 -10.88
N ARG A 632 -43.52 -44.00 -11.49
CA ARG A 632 -44.19 -43.95 -12.81
C ARG A 632 -45.50 -43.16 -12.83
N ASP A 633 -46.08 -42.90 -11.66
CA ASP A 633 -47.28 -42.09 -11.45
C ASP A 633 -46.99 -40.59 -11.31
N TRP A 634 -45.72 -40.18 -11.24
CA TRP A 634 -45.37 -38.77 -11.09
C TRP A 634 -45.76 -37.98 -12.33
N THR A 635 -46.32 -36.79 -12.09
CA THR A 635 -46.53 -35.79 -13.13
C THR A 635 -45.29 -34.92 -13.29
N LEU A 636 -45.20 -34.18 -14.39
CA LEU A 636 -44.16 -33.16 -14.57
C LEU A 636 -44.23 -32.09 -13.48
N GLU A 637 -45.43 -31.71 -13.01
CA GLU A 637 -45.60 -30.79 -11.88
C GLU A 637 -44.91 -31.31 -10.62
N ARG A 638 -45.10 -32.59 -10.27
CA ARG A 638 -44.47 -33.19 -9.10
C ARG A 638 -42.95 -33.23 -9.21
N LEU A 639 -42.40 -33.44 -10.41
CA LEU A 639 -40.95 -33.36 -10.66
C LEU A 639 -40.44 -31.92 -10.47
N VAL A 640 -41.15 -30.92 -11.01
CA VAL A 640 -40.84 -29.49 -10.85
C VAL A 640 -40.85 -29.09 -9.37
N GLU A 641 -41.85 -29.54 -8.61
CA GLU A 641 -41.92 -29.34 -7.15
C GLU A 641 -40.77 -30.03 -6.42
N TRP A 642 -40.47 -31.29 -6.76
CA TRP A 642 -39.36 -32.03 -6.15
C TRP A 642 -38.02 -31.31 -6.37
N ILE A 643 -37.75 -30.83 -7.58
CA ILE A 643 -36.56 -30.02 -7.90
C ILE A 643 -36.55 -28.72 -7.07
N GLY A 644 -37.70 -28.04 -6.96
CA GLY A 644 -37.82 -26.80 -6.19
C GLY A 644 -37.67 -26.96 -4.68
N LEU A 645 -37.93 -28.17 -4.14
CA LEU A 645 -37.80 -28.47 -2.70
C LEU A 645 -36.37 -28.89 -2.30
N ARG A 646 -35.47 -29.11 -3.26
CA ARG A 646 -34.08 -29.48 -2.99
C ARG A 646 -33.29 -28.32 -2.40
N GLN A 647 -33.02 -28.41 -1.10
CA GLN A 647 -32.25 -27.40 -0.35
C GLN A 647 -30.80 -27.30 -0.85
N ASP A 648 -30.24 -28.39 -1.37
CA ASP A 648 -28.90 -28.48 -1.93
C ASP A 648 -28.75 -27.82 -3.31
N LEU A 649 -29.86 -27.38 -3.92
CA LEU A 649 -29.87 -26.66 -5.22
C LEU A 649 -30.42 -25.23 -5.10
N GLN A 650 -31.23 -24.94 -4.07
CA GLN A 650 -31.86 -23.63 -3.81
C GLN A 650 -32.57 -23.02 -5.05
N ILE A 651 -33.26 -23.86 -5.82
CA ILE A 651 -34.02 -23.48 -7.02
C ILE A 651 -35.38 -22.90 -6.60
N LYS A 652 -35.86 -21.83 -7.25
CA LYS A 652 -37.15 -21.20 -6.91
C LYS A 652 -38.21 -21.33 -7.99
N ARG A 653 -37.82 -21.18 -9.25
CA ARG A 653 -38.69 -21.16 -10.44
C ARG A 653 -38.00 -21.91 -11.59
N PRO A 654 -37.90 -23.25 -11.52
CA PRO A 654 -37.20 -24.01 -12.55
C PRO A 654 -37.96 -24.01 -13.88
N SER A 655 -37.20 -23.90 -14.96
CA SER A 655 -37.63 -24.19 -16.33
C SER A 655 -36.88 -25.42 -16.83
N LEU A 656 -37.60 -26.36 -17.43
CA LEU A 656 -37.13 -27.66 -17.86
C LEU A 656 -37.16 -27.72 -19.40
N ALA A 657 -36.09 -28.27 -19.98
CA ALA A 657 -35.97 -28.57 -21.40
C ALA A 657 -35.42 -29.99 -21.59
N TYR A 658 -35.66 -30.58 -22.75
CA TYR A 658 -34.95 -31.78 -23.18
C TYR A 658 -33.48 -31.45 -23.47
N SER A 659 -32.59 -32.45 -23.49
CA SER A 659 -31.16 -32.26 -23.81
C SER A 659 -30.89 -31.64 -25.19
N ASP A 660 -31.84 -31.71 -26.12
CA ASP A 660 -31.78 -31.06 -27.44
C ASP A 660 -32.38 -29.62 -27.44
N ALA A 661 -32.58 -29.05 -26.26
CA ALA A 661 -33.15 -27.72 -26.01
C ALA A 661 -34.63 -27.55 -26.40
N ARG A 662 -35.36 -28.63 -26.72
CA ARG A 662 -36.82 -28.55 -26.88
C ARG A 662 -37.50 -28.18 -25.55
N PRO A 663 -38.54 -27.33 -25.55
CA PRO A 663 -39.21 -26.94 -24.31
C PRO A 663 -40.01 -28.08 -23.67
N LEU A 664 -39.77 -28.36 -22.38
CA LEU A 664 -40.57 -29.27 -21.58
C LEU A 664 -41.56 -28.49 -20.70
N PHE A 665 -41.04 -27.55 -19.90
CA PHE A 665 -41.82 -26.59 -19.09
C PHE A 665 -41.04 -25.30 -18.86
N PHE A 666 -41.61 -24.13 -19.17
CA PHE A 666 -40.92 -22.84 -19.06
C PHE A 666 -41.70 -21.85 -18.18
N GLN A 667 -41.02 -21.18 -17.26
CA GLN A 667 -41.61 -20.15 -16.39
C GLN A 667 -41.76 -18.78 -17.08
N ALA A 668 -40.96 -18.54 -18.11
CA ALA A 668 -40.92 -17.30 -18.87
C ALA A 668 -40.32 -17.56 -20.28
N PRO A 669 -40.58 -16.70 -21.27
CA PRO A 669 -41.58 -15.63 -21.29
C PRO A 669 -43.02 -16.18 -21.30
N PRO A 670 -44.06 -15.34 -21.06
CA PRO A 670 -45.45 -15.79 -20.90
C PRO A 670 -45.98 -16.69 -22.03
N GLN A 671 -45.52 -16.46 -23.28
CA GLN A 671 -45.92 -17.27 -24.43
C GLN A 671 -45.45 -18.73 -24.31
N LEU A 672 -44.21 -18.95 -23.84
CA LEU A 672 -43.69 -20.30 -23.61
C LEU A 672 -44.31 -20.93 -22.36
N TYR A 673 -44.62 -20.13 -21.34
CA TYR A 673 -45.35 -20.61 -20.17
C TYR A 673 -46.71 -21.19 -20.58
N GLU A 674 -47.55 -20.41 -21.28
CA GLU A 674 -48.86 -20.90 -21.72
C GLU A 674 -48.76 -22.10 -22.67
N ALA A 675 -47.74 -22.14 -23.54
CA ALA A 675 -47.54 -23.26 -24.48
C ALA A 675 -47.11 -24.56 -23.80
N THR A 676 -46.33 -24.49 -22.71
CA THR A 676 -45.76 -25.66 -22.03
C THR A 676 -46.50 -26.05 -20.74
N LYS A 677 -47.34 -25.16 -20.19
CA LYS A 677 -48.19 -25.40 -19.02
C LYS A 677 -49.03 -26.69 -19.11
N PRO A 678 -49.63 -27.08 -20.25
CA PRO A 678 -50.36 -28.34 -20.33
C PRO A 678 -49.52 -29.60 -20.08
N ASN A 679 -48.18 -29.50 -20.18
CA ASN A 679 -47.30 -30.64 -19.88
C ASN A 679 -47.22 -30.94 -18.37
N LEU A 680 -47.55 -29.97 -17.50
CA LEU A 680 -47.48 -30.14 -16.05
C LEU A 680 -48.40 -31.27 -15.54
N GLU A 681 -49.55 -31.46 -16.19
CA GLU A 681 -50.55 -32.47 -15.82
C GLU A 681 -50.24 -33.87 -16.37
N LYS A 682 -49.33 -33.99 -17.34
CA LYS A 682 -48.97 -35.26 -17.96
C LYS A 682 -48.04 -36.06 -17.05
N THR A 683 -48.14 -37.39 -17.15
CA THR A 683 -47.24 -38.29 -16.41
C THR A 683 -45.84 -38.27 -17.02
N LEU A 684 -44.81 -38.47 -16.19
CA LEU A 684 -43.42 -38.48 -16.65
C LEU A 684 -43.19 -39.51 -17.77
N PRO A 685 -43.74 -40.76 -17.73
CA PRO A 685 -43.56 -41.71 -18.83
C PRO A 685 -44.19 -41.30 -20.17
N GLU A 686 -45.12 -40.33 -20.20
CA GLU A 686 -45.65 -39.76 -21.45
C GLU A 686 -44.71 -38.74 -22.08
N LEU A 687 -43.75 -38.22 -21.30
CA LEU A 687 -42.87 -37.13 -21.69
C LEU A 687 -41.40 -37.55 -21.78
N LEU A 688 -40.95 -38.47 -20.93
CA LEU A 688 -39.54 -38.83 -20.75
C LEU A 688 -39.33 -40.35 -20.72
N GLU A 689 -38.29 -40.81 -21.40
CA GLU A 689 -37.83 -42.21 -21.37
C GLU A 689 -37.00 -42.50 -20.10
N GLU A 690 -36.83 -43.78 -19.78
CA GLU A 690 -35.96 -44.23 -18.68
C GLU A 690 -34.50 -43.82 -18.96
N GLY A 691 -33.87 -43.13 -18.01
CA GLY A 691 -32.51 -42.61 -18.16
C GLY A 691 -32.40 -41.36 -19.04
N GLU A 692 -33.53 -40.79 -19.50
CA GLU A 692 -33.50 -39.55 -20.27
C GLU A 692 -33.04 -38.38 -19.39
N GLU A 693 -32.13 -37.57 -19.93
CA GLU A 693 -31.61 -36.38 -19.28
C GLU A 693 -32.44 -35.15 -19.65
N ILE A 694 -32.75 -34.35 -18.65
CA ILE A 694 -33.41 -33.05 -18.80
C ILE A 694 -32.49 -31.94 -18.31
N VAL A 695 -32.60 -30.79 -18.95
CA VAL A 695 -31.86 -29.57 -18.61
C VAL A 695 -32.76 -28.66 -17.80
N VAL A 696 -32.32 -28.32 -16.59
CA VAL A 696 -33.01 -27.43 -15.65
C VAL A 696 -32.26 -26.10 -15.61
N THR A 697 -33.01 -25.02 -15.75
CA THR A 697 -32.52 -23.64 -15.64
C THR A 697 -33.36 -22.86 -14.64
N ASP A 698 -32.73 -21.96 -13.88
CA ASP A 698 -33.40 -21.10 -12.90
C ASP A 698 -32.69 -19.75 -12.83
N PRO A 699 -33.41 -18.63 -12.60
CA PRO A 699 -32.77 -17.32 -12.43
C PRO A 699 -31.71 -17.26 -11.29
N ASN A 700 -31.80 -18.14 -10.29
CA ASN A 700 -30.84 -18.25 -9.19
C ASN A 700 -29.74 -19.29 -9.47
N LEU A 701 -29.85 -20.07 -10.55
CA LEU A 701 -28.82 -20.98 -11.02
C LEU A 701 -27.98 -20.26 -12.09
N PRO A 702 -26.68 -20.02 -11.84
CA PRO A 702 -25.80 -19.41 -12.83
C PRO A 702 -25.33 -20.39 -13.93
N PHE A 703 -25.79 -21.64 -13.88
CA PHE A 703 -25.45 -22.73 -14.80
C PHE A 703 -26.70 -23.55 -15.13
N SER A 704 -26.62 -24.36 -16.18
CA SER A 704 -27.65 -25.33 -16.53
C SER A 704 -27.40 -26.63 -15.77
N LEU A 705 -28.41 -27.11 -15.05
CA LEU A 705 -28.36 -28.36 -14.30
C LEU A 705 -28.88 -29.51 -15.18
N THR A 706 -28.15 -30.62 -15.27
CA THR A 706 -28.63 -31.84 -15.92
C THR A 706 -29.18 -32.82 -14.88
N VAL A 707 -30.41 -33.30 -15.10
CA VAL A 707 -31.07 -34.29 -14.25
C VAL A 707 -31.45 -35.51 -15.09
N ALA A 708 -30.96 -36.69 -14.73
CA ALA A 708 -31.34 -37.96 -15.33
C ALA A 708 -32.57 -38.54 -14.61
N VAL A 709 -33.59 -38.92 -15.36
CA VAL A 709 -34.81 -39.52 -14.78
C VAL A 709 -34.68 -41.03 -14.70
N LYS A 710 -34.91 -41.59 -13.51
CA LYS A 710 -34.90 -43.04 -13.27
C LYS A 710 -36.21 -43.47 -12.63
N TYR A 711 -36.95 -44.37 -13.25
CA TYR A 711 -38.24 -44.81 -12.74
C TYR A 711 -38.06 -45.90 -11.67
N THR A 712 -38.82 -45.76 -10.58
CA THR A 712 -38.88 -46.71 -9.45
C THR A 712 -40.16 -47.52 -9.42
#